data_AF-A0A3D8T1U8-F1
#
_entry.id   AF-A0A3D8T1U8-F1
#
_cell.length_a   1.000
_cell.length_b   1.000
_cell.length_c   1.000
_cell.angle_alpha   90.00
_cell.angle_beta   90.00
_cell.angle_gamma   90.00
#
_symmetry.space_group_name_H-M   'P 1'
#
loop_
_entity.id
_entity.type
_entity.pdbx_description
1 polymer ?
#
loop_
_entity_poly.entity_id
_entity_poly.type
_entity_poly.pdbx_seq_one_letter_code
_entity_poly.pdbx_strand_id
1 'polypeptide(L)'
;MSTKHSSAEPDPLDVTGLCLLSLDGGGVRGLSTLFILKGIMDRLNHERKILHQEQQMTADFEALKPCDVFDLIGGTSTGGLIAIMLGRLEMDVDQCITAYSDLAAVVFGEKLNRMPFNIQAQVQPRFDSAKLKTTVQKVIAESKVAQNDASETELLNDKIERGCKTFVCTVDRDTKNITRLRSYSLPEERNIPATIWQAALATSAATTFFEPVTIGHRTFTDGGLGANNPVDEVEDEASNIWCKETADLKPLVKCFISIGTGNPGKDAFKDNILNFLGQTVVAIATETENTEKKFIARWRKHFDEQRYFRFNVEQGLQDIGLDEHGKIGKIEAATEEYLAHTAQKFRVRDCIRNLSLKQSRAQTNLLSIINEFNERRIVDLHNVSRNESLWIVPFQQNPQFVGRSSELDKANAMLSSKTRCERVAFYGLGGVGKTQIALEFIYQVRVREPDCSVFWIPVTDIESMLEAYLEIAKQLQIPNIEKTEADVLQLVQQRLNQEDSGKWLLVFDNADDINIWTDKANDGTGRRISYLPKSKHGSIIFTTRSREAAVKLAGKNVVPIYEMNDAMAKDLLEKHLIDSDLLTDGKATKDVLQKLTYLPLAIVQAVAYININRITLLEYAKLLDDTEQNIVDILSTEFEDEGRYDNINNPVATTWLVSFEQIQTRNPLAAEYLSFMSCVNANDIPESLLPPGLSRKNEIDAIGILDAYSFISKRSADKAIDMHQLVHLVTRNWLQEQNLLAQWTERTVSRLNDILQESSDQNRSVWRRYLVHAYYTLESDLVSKDWGERINLVRKVGMCLGREGRFNEAGVLMAEVMEIDKKVLGNENPQTLTSMNDLAYLFFRQGKYDEAEPIYRQTLQLRAKVLGDEHPDTLGSRHNLALLLKSQGKYDEAEPIYRQTLQLSAKVLGEEHPDTLTSRNNLALLFYYQGKYDEAEPIYRQTLQLSAKVLGDEHPDTLGSRNNLAGLLESQGKYDEAEPIYRQTLQLRAKVLGEEHPDTLQSRNNLAGLFHRQGKYDEAEPI
;
A
#
# COMPACT_ATOMS: atom_id res chain seq x y z
N MET A 1 -6.56 15.88 67.19
CA MET A 1 -6.55 14.40 67.16
C MET A 1 -5.40 13.97 66.26
N SER A 2 -4.44 13.26 66.84
CA SER A 2 -3.22 12.79 66.18
C SER A 2 -3.54 11.59 65.28
N THR A 3 -3.41 11.74 63.97
CA THR A 3 -3.33 10.62 63.04
C THR A 3 -1.87 10.23 62.90
N LYS A 4 -1.52 9.06 63.44
CA LYS A 4 -0.22 8.42 63.36
C LYS A 4 0.25 8.38 61.89
N HIS A 5 1.33 9.10 61.59
CA HIS A 5 2.17 8.77 60.45
C HIS A 5 2.85 7.43 60.75
N SER A 6 2.43 6.36 60.07
CA SER A 6 3.32 5.21 59.89
C SER A 6 4.42 5.68 58.94
N SER A 7 5.64 5.82 59.46
CA SER A 7 6.85 5.94 58.63
C SER A 7 7.01 4.61 57.87
N ALA A 8 6.39 4.50 56.71
CA ALA A 8 6.69 3.44 55.76
C ALA A 8 8.15 3.64 55.32
N GLU A 9 8.93 2.56 55.36
CA GLU A 9 10.30 2.54 54.86
C GLU A 9 10.30 3.02 53.39
N PRO A 10 11.14 4.01 53.01
CA PRO A 10 11.12 4.56 51.65
C PRO A 10 11.48 3.48 50.63
N ASP A 11 10.72 3.44 49.53
CA ASP A 11 10.92 2.45 48.47
C ASP A 11 12.37 2.53 47.94
N PRO A 12 13.15 1.43 48.02
CA PRO A 12 14.52 1.40 47.52
C PRO A 12 14.61 1.81 46.04
N LEU A 13 13.59 1.51 45.23
CA LEU A 13 13.51 1.92 43.83
C LEU A 13 13.53 3.44 43.68
N ASP A 14 12.87 4.17 44.58
CA ASP A 14 12.78 5.63 44.51
C ASP A 14 14.05 6.34 45.00
N VAL A 15 14.88 5.67 45.80
CA VAL A 15 16.07 6.28 46.41
C VAL A 15 17.36 5.89 45.67
N THR A 16 17.48 4.62 45.26
CA THR A 16 18.69 4.05 44.65
C THR A 16 18.46 3.38 43.30
N GLY A 17 17.23 3.33 42.78
CA GLY A 17 16.93 2.74 41.47
C GLY A 17 17.65 3.41 40.30
N LEU A 18 17.71 2.72 39.15
CA LEU A 18 18.51 3.09 37.98
C LEU A 18 17.97 4.34 37.29
N CYS A 19 18.89 5.27 37.00
CA CYS A 19 18.64 6.43 36.14
C CYS A 19 19.37 6.25 34.80
N LEU A 20 18.63 6.20 33.70
CA LEU A 20 19.16 5.93 32.35
C LEU A 20 18.93 7.13 31.43
N LEU A 21 19.90 7.44 30.57
CA LEU A 21 19.81 8.51 29.57
C LEU A 21 20.14 7.99 28.17
N SER A 22 19.21 8.19 27.24
CA SER A 22 19.36 7.90 25.81
C SER A 22 19.33 9.20 25.00
N LEU A 23 20.28 9.36 24.07
CA LEU A 23 20.48 10.58 23.29
C LEU A 23 20.48 10.29 21.77
N ASP A 24 19.54 10.90 21.05
CA ASP A 24 19.37 10.66 19.61
C ASP A 24 20.47 11.29 18.74
N GLY A 25 20.63 10.75 17.54
CA GLY A 25 21.43 11.35 16.47
C GLY A 25 20.67 12.41 15.66
N GLY A 26 21.34 13.52 15.32
CA GLY A 26 20.67 14.61 14.59
C GLY A 26 21.53 15.80 14.13
N GLY A 27 22.85 15.67 14.02
CA GLY A 27 23.70 16.74 13.51
C GLY A 27 23.69 17.97 14.43
N VAL A 28 23.77 19.18 13.86
CA VAL A 28 23.70 20.45 14.61
C VAL A 28 22.48 20.52 15.54
N ARG A 29 21.38 19.84 15.22
CA ARG A 29 20.17 19.79 16.05
C ARG A 29 20.36 19.06 17.39
N GLY A 30 21.48 18.38 17.61
CA GLY A 30 21.91 17.90 18.93
C GLY A 30 22.01 19.00 19.99
N LEU A 31 22.08 20.28 19.60
CA LEU A 31 21.94 21.40 20.53
C LEU A 31 20.58 21.44 21.22
N SER A 32 19.50 21.04 20.53
CA SER A 32 18.17 20.94 21.14
C SER A 32 18.16 19.93 22.28
N THR A 33 18.80 18.78 22.09
CA THR A 33 18.99 17.75 23.13
C THR A 33 19.70 18.33 24.37
N LEU A 34 20.75 19.12 24.16
CA LEU A 34 21.48 19.76 25.25
C LEU A 34 20.65 20.84 25.96
N PHE A 35 19.88 21.65 25.24
CA PHE A 35 19.01 22.67 25.83
C PHE A 35 17.86 22.03 26.64
N ILE A 36 17.28 20.92 26.18
CA ILE A 36 16.32 20.12 26.95
C ILE A 36 16.97 19.63 28.24
N LEU A 37 18.16 19.01 28.13
CA LEU A 37 18.86 18.46 29.29
C LEU A 37 19.26 19.57 30.28
N LYS A 38 19.67 20.74 29.79
CA LYS A 38 19.95 21.93 30.62
C LYS A 38 18.72 22.34 31.40
N GLY A 39 17.57 22.47 30.72
CA GLY A 39 16.30 22.79 31.36
C GLY A 39 15.90 21.79 32.46
N ILE A 40 16.23 20.51 32.28
CA ILE A 40 16.00 19.46 33.29
C ILE A 40 16.98 19.61 34.46
N MET A 41 18.28 19.66 34.18
CA MET A 41 19.33 19.70 35.21
C MET A 41 19.31 20.98 36.04
N ASP A 42 19.01 22.14 35.44
CA ASP A 42 18.89 23.41 36.15
C ASP A 42 17.72 23.39 37.14
N ARG A 43 16.56 22.86 36.72
CA ARG A 43 15.38 22.71 37.57
C ARG A 43 15.61 21.69 38.69
N LEU A 44 16.27 20.57 38.40
CA LEU A 44 16.65 19.57 39.40
C LEU A 44 17.60 20.15 40.46
N ASN A 45 18.65 20.84 40.03
CA ASN A 45 19.60 21.45 40.96
C ASN A 45 18.95 22.60 41.75
N HIS A 46 18.01 23.33 41.16
CA HIS A 46 17.21 24.32 41.89
C HIS A 46 16.36 23.68 42.99
N GLU A 47 15.62 22.60 42.68
CA GLU A 47 14.79 21.88 43.66
C GLU A 47 15.63 21.27 44.79
N ARG A 48 16.79 20.68 44.46
CA ARG A 48 17.74 20.17 45.46
C ARG A 48 18.31 21.27 46.34
N LYS A 49 18.56 22.46 45.78
CA LYS A 49 19.05 23.61 46.55
C LYS A 49 18.00 24.10 47.56
N ILE A 50 16.72 24.12 47.18
CA ILE A 50 15.62 24.44 48.09
C ILE A 50 15.56 23.41 49.23
N LEU A 51 15.58 22.12 48.91
CA LEU A 51 15.57 21.04 49.92
C LEU A 51 16.78 21.11 50.86
N HIS A 52 17.97 21.40 50.35
CA HIS A 52 19.18 21.57 51.14
C HIS A 52 19.08 22.76 52.12
N GLN A 53 18.42 23.84 51.70
CA GLN A 53 18.16 25.00 52.56
C GLN A 53 17.08 24.71 53.62
N GLU A 54 16.00 24.01 53.25
CA GLU A 54 14.92 23.63 54.16
C GLU A 54 15.37 22.63 55.24
N GLN A 55 16.30 21.73 54.91
CA GLN A 55 16.83 20.71 55.82
C GLN A 55 17.99 21.20 56.72
N GLN A 56 18.37 22.49 56.67
CA GLN A 56 19.44 23.10 57.48
C GLN A 56 20.79 22.34 57.41
N MET A 57 21.14 21.79 56.25
CA MET A 57 22.38 21.04 56.07
C MET A 57 23.61 21.98 56.08
N THR A 58 24.66 21.61 56.80
CA THR A 58 25.87 22.44 57.02
C THR A 58 26.95 22.30 55.94
N ALA A 59 26.75 21.44 54.93
CA ALA A 59 27.70 21.23 53.84
C ALA A 59 27.51 22.25 52.70
N ASP A 60 28.55 22.53 51.92
CA ASP A 60 28.42 23.37 50.72
C ASP A 60 27.56 22.65 49.67
N PHE A 61 26.57 23.35 49.09
CA PHE A 61 25.70 22.80 48.05
C PHE A 61 26.48 22.67 46.74
N GLU A 62 26.67 21.43 46.28
CA GLU A 62 27.25 21.12 44.98
C GLU A 62 26.15 20.74 43.97
N ALA A 63 26.15 21.42 42.82
CA ALA A 63 25.25 21.11 41.73
C ALA A 63 25.65 19.77 41.09
N LEU A 64 24.69 18.86 40.90
CA LEU A 64 24.96 17.58 40.23
C LEU A 64 25.17 17.80 38.75
N LYS A 65 26.14 17.08 38.20
CA LYS A 65 26.32 16.92 36.75
C LYS A 65 25.50 15.73 36.25
N PRO A 66 25.28 15.59 34.93
CA PRO A 66 24.58 14.43 34.38
C PRO A 66 25.20 13.08 34.80
N CYS A 67 26.52 12.96 34.84
CA CYS A 67 27.22 11.75 35.30
C CYS A 67 27.01 11.40 36.78
N ASP A 68 26.49 12.34 37.59
CA ASP A 68 26.15 12.08 39.00
C ASP A 68 24.70 11.62 39.17
N VAL A 69 23.84 11.89 38.18
CA VAL A 69 22.41 11.56 38.18
C VAL A 69 22.15 10.24 37.45
N PHE A 70 22.76 10.05 36.28
CA PHE A 70 22.52 8.90 35.41
C PHE A 70 23.59 7.82 35.63
N ASP A 71 23.13 6.59 35.86
CA ASP A 71 23.97 5.40 36.01
C ASP A 71 24.48 4.92 34.64
N LEU A 72 23.73 5.17 33.56
CA LEU A 72 24.10 4.86 32.17
C LEU A 72 23.70 5.99 31.21
N ILE A 73 24.64 6.42 30.37
CA ILE A 73 24.39 7.36 29.26
C ILE A 73 24.81 6.69 27.94
N GLY A 74 23.85 6.56 27.02
CA GLY A 74 24.08 6.03 25.67
C GLY A 74 23.65 7.03 24.60
N GLY A 75 24.35 7.01 23.46
CA GLY A 75 24.04 7.93 22.36
C GLY A 75 24.49 7.43 20.99
N THR A 76 23.80 7.92 19.95
CA THR A 76 24.11 7.65 18.55
C THR A 76 24.46 8.96 17.83
N SER A 77 25.41 8.93 16.88
CA SER A 77 25.80 10.11 16.12
C SER A 77 26.19 11.27 17.04
N THR A 78 25.58 12.44 16.86
CA THR A 78 25.78 13.60 17.73
C THR A 78 25.36 13.36 19.18
N GLY A 79 24.33 12.54 19.42
CA GLY A 79 23.98 12.07 20.76
C GLY A 79 25.10 11.25 21.39
N GLY A 80 25.86 10.51 20.59
CA GLY A 80 27.06 9.78 21.02
C GLY A 80 28.21 10.69 21.42
N LEU A 81 28.44 11.79 20.69
CA LEU A 81 29.40 12.84 21.10
C LEU A 81 29.01 13.46 22.44
N ILE A 82 27.73 13.78 22.61
CA ILE A 82 27.19 14.34 23.85
C ILE A 82 27.34 13.32 25.00
N ALA A 83 27.04 12.04 24.77
CA ALA A 83 27.21 10.98 25.75
C ALA A 83 28.67 10.89 26.25
N ILE A 84 29.64 10.96 25.35
CA ILE A 84 31.06 10.99 25.70
C ILE A 84 31.40 12.22 26.56
N MET A 85 30.94 13.41 26.18
CA MET A 85 31.23 14.65 26.93
C MET A 85 30.61 14.63 28.33
N LEU A 86 29.34 14.26 28.44
CA LEU A 86 28.60 14.28 29.72
C LEU A 86 29.00 13.13 30.64
N GLY A 87 29.18 11.93 30.10
CA GLY A 87 29.47 10.72 30.87
C GLY A 87 30.95 10.46 31.06
N ARG A 88 31.70 10.32 29.96
CA ARG A 88 33.12 9.93 30.01
C ARG A 88 34.08 11.07 30.34
N LEU A 89 33.78 12.30 29.90
CA LEU A 89 34.58 13.50 30.22
C LEU A 89 34.01 14.27 31.44
N GLU A 90 32.90 13.81 32.03
CA GLU A 90 32.28 14.35 33.24
C GLU A 90 32.02 15.87 33.16
N MET A 91 31.66 16.35 31.96
CA MET A 91 31.30 17.76 31.74
C MET A 91 29.91 18.07 32.31
N ASP A 92 29.74 19.29 32.81
CA ASP A 92 28.39 19.83 33.02
C ASP A 92 27.72 20.20 31.68
N VAL A 93 26.42 20.49 31.72
CA VAL A 93 25.66 20.73 30.48
C VAL A 93 26.10 22.01 29.77
N ASP A 94 26.49 23.06 30.50
CA ASP A 94 26.94 24.33 29.91
C ASP A 94 28.30 24.20 29.22
N GLN A 95 29.23 23.45 29.84
CA GLN A 95 30.50 23.06 29.22
C GLN A 95 30.25 22.26 27.95
N CYS A 96 29.31 21.31 27.98
CA CYS A 96 28.97 20.50 26.81
C CYS A 96 28.32 21.33 25.69
N ILE A 97 27.41 22.25 25.99
CA ILE A 97 26.82 23.19 25.00
C ILE A 97 27.93 24.02 24.33
N THR A 98 28.86 24.54 25.13
CA THR A 98 29.98 25.36 24.61
C THR A 98 30.87 24.52 23.68
N ALA A 99 31.33 23.35 24.16
CA ALA A 99 32.18 22.46 23.39
C ALA A 99 31.51 21.96 22.11
N TYR A 100 30.22 21.61 22.19
CA TYR A 100 29.46 21.13 21.05
C TYR A 100 29.18 22.24 20.02
N SER A 101 28.89 23.46 20.47
CA SER A 101 28.70 24.62 19.58
C SER A 101 29.97 24.95 18.81
N ASP A 102 31.12 24.95 19.48
CA ASP A 102 32.42 25.17 18.85
C ASP A 102 32.75 24.06 17.86
N LEU A 103 32.48 22.80 18.23
CA LEU A 103 32.65 21.64 17.35
C LEU A 103 31.77 21.77 16.11
N ALA A 104 30.49 22.07 16.27
CA ALA A 104 29.55 22.22 15.17
C ALA A 104 29.98 23.33 14.21
N ALA A 105 30.45 24.47 14.73
CA ALA A 105 30.92 25.58 13.92
C ALA A 105 32.17 25.23 13.09
N VAL A 106 33.16 24.53 13.68
CA VAL A 106 34.39 24.15 12.97
C VAL A 106 34.14 23.04 11.96
N VAL A 107 33.30 22.07 12.31
CA VAL A 107 33.09 20.84 11.52
C VAL A 107 32.10 21.06 10.38
N PHE A 108 31.01 21.81 10.62
CA PHE A 108 29.98 22.07 9.61
C PHE A 108 30.11 23.45 8.94
N GLY A 109 31.16 24.21 9.27
CA GLY A 109 31.46 25.54 8.72
C GLY A 109 31.86 25.58 7.25
N GLU A 110 32.58 24.56 6.77
CA GLU A 110 33.11 24.51 5.40
C GLU A 110 32.91 23.12 4.78
N LYS A 111 32.24 23.07 3.62
CA LYS A 111 31.98 21.83 2.85
C LYS A 111 33.17 21.51 1.94
N LEU A 112 33.67 20.27 1.98
CA LEU A 112 34.74 19.79 1.09
C LEU A 112 34.26 19.63 -0.36
N ASN A 113 33.08 19.06 -0.55
CA ASN A 113 32.52 18.75 -1.87
C ASN A 113 31.07 19.21 -1.97
N ARG A 114 30.71 19.90 -3.06
CA ARG A 114 29.31 20.33 -3.32
C ARG A 114 28.42 19.21 -3.85
N MET A 115 29.00 18.17 -4.44
CA MET A 115 28.29 17.03 -5.04
C MET A 115 28.59 15.75 -4.26
N PRO A 116 27.59 14.94 -3.87
CA PRO A 116 27.77 13.75 -3.03
C PRO A 116 28.36 12.54 -3.74
N PHE A 117 28.58 12.60 -5.07
CA PHE A 117 29.08 11.48 -5.87
C PHE A 117 30.23 11.91 -6.78
N ASN A 118 31.20 11.02 -6.97
CA ASN A 118 32.19 11.15 -8.04
C ASN A 118 31.66 10.62 -9.38
N ILE A 119 32.42 10.82 -10.46
CA ILE A 119 32.08 10.37 -11.83
C ILE A 119 31.86 8.84 -11.91
N GLN A 120 32.31 8.08 -10.91
CA GLN A 120 32.14 6.63 -10.78
C GLN A 120 30.97 6.22 -9.87
N ALA A 121 30.07 7.16 -9.52
CA ALA A 121 28.91 6.96 -8.64
C ALA A 121 29.27 6.50 -7.21
N GLN A 122 30.50 6.72 -6.75
CA GLN A 122 30.89 6.46 -5.37
C GLN A 122 30.57 7.67 -4.49
N VAL A 123 29.99 7.40 -3.32
CA VAL A 123 29.66 8.40 -2.30
C VAL A 123 30.93 9.08 -1.79
N GLN A 124 30.98 10.41 -1.82
CA GLN A 124 32.06 11.21 -1.25
C GLN A 124 31.66 11.88 0.08
N PRO A 125 32.59 12.00 1.05
CA PRO A 125 32.34 12.74 2.28
C PRO A 125 32.18 14.24 1.98
N ARG A 126 31.22 14.86 2.67
CA ARG A 126 30.92 16.30 2.56
C ARG A 126 31.77 17.16 3.48
N PHE A 127 32.27 16.60 4.58
CA PHE A 127 33.00 17.31 5.63
C PHE A 127 34.32 16.61 5.95
N ASP A 128 35.25 17.38 6.50
CA ASP A 128 36.61 16.93 6.78
C ASP A 128 36.68 16.16 8.11
N SER A 129 36.85 14.83 8.02
CA SER A 129 37.03 13.96 9.18
C SER A 129 38.26 14.35 10.01
N ALA A 130 39.28 14.97 9.41
CA ALA A 130 40.45 15.46 10.15
C ALA A 130 40.09 16.66 11.03
N LYS A 131 39.24 17.59 10.54
CA LYS A 131 38.73 18.70 11.36
C LYS A 131 37.91 18.20 12.55
N LEU A 132 37.03 17.21 12.34
CA LEU A 132 36.28 16.59 13.43
C LEU A 132 37.22 15.91 14.44
N LYS A 133 38.21 15.16 13.98
CA LYS A 133 39.23 14.54 14.84
C LYS A 133 39.95 15.59 15.70
N THR A 134 40.52 16.62 15.08
CA THR A 134 41.30 17.65 15.79
C THR A 134 40.43 18.40 16.80
N THR A 135 39.16 18.65 16.48
CA THR A 135 38.25 19.34 17.39
C THR A 135 37.85 18.47 18.57
N VAL A 136 37.57 17.19 18.35
CA VAL A 136 37.33 16.24 19.45
C VAL A 136 38.57 16.11 20.34
N GLN A 137 39.77 16.04 19.76
CA GLN A 137 41.03 16.01 20.52
C GLN A 137 41.24 17.28 21.36
N LYS A 138 40.83 18.45 20.84
CA LYS A 138 40.84 19.71 21.59
C LYS A 138 39.88 19.66 22.78
N VAL A 139 38.64 19.19 22.58
CA VAL A 139 37.66 19.03 23.67
C VAL A 139 38.17 18.07 24.75
N ILE A 140 38.83 16.97 24.36
CA ILE A 140 39.47 16.03 25.30
C ILE A 140 40.58 16.74 26.10
N ALA A 141 41.45 17.49 25.43
CA ALA A 141 42.55 18.20 26.08
C ALA A 141 42.09 19.31 27.04
N GLU A 142 40.97 19.98 26.72
CA GLU A 142 40.37 21.02 27.57
C GLU A 142 39.54 20.44 28.73
N SER A 143 39.08 19.19 28.61
CA SER A 143 38.46 18.46 29.72
C SER A 143 39.51 18.13 30.78
N LYS A 144 39.19 18.36 32.07
CA LYS A 144 40.11 18.21 33.22
C LYS A 144 40.62 16.77 33.47
N VAL A 145 40.38 15.84 32.54
CA VAL A 145 40.84 14.45 32.58
C VAL A 145 42.26 14.31 32.03
N ALA A 146 42.73 15.24 31.19
CA ALA A 146 44.08 15.20 30.62
C ALA A 146 45.13 15.86 31.53
N GLN A 147 45.77 15.07 32.39
CA GLN A 147 47.12 15.42 32.86
C GLN A 147 48.12 15.07 31.73
N ASN A 148 48.71 16.11 31.12
CA ASN A 148 49.77 16.05 30.09
C ASN A 148 49.38 15.46 28.72
N ASP A 149 49.36 16.28 27.65
CA ASP A 149 49.54 15.97 26.20
C ASP A 149 48.98 14.64 25.60
N ALA A 150 48.07 13.92 26.27
CA ALA A 150 47.67 12.54 25.96
C ALA A 150 46.37 12.40 25.15
N SER A 151 45.92 13.45 24.44
CA SER A 151 44.65 13.44 23.69
C SER A 151 44.61 12.43 22.52
N GLU A 152 45.77 11.95 22.07
CA GLU A 152 45.86 10.97 20.97
C GLU A 152 45.68 9.51 21.41
N THR A 153 46.05 9.18 22.64
CA THR A 153 46.18 7.79 23.13
C THR A 153 45.16 7.42 24.20
N GLU A 154 44.35 8.37 24.66
CA GLU A 154 43.38 8.12 25.72
C GLU A 154 42.27 7.17 25.27
N LEU A 155 42.17 6.02 25.96
CA LEU A 155 41.17 5.00 25.70
C LEU A 155 39.80 5.40 26.24
N LEU A 156 38.75 5.06 25.48
CA LEU A 156 37.37 5.21 25.93
C LEU A 156 37.16 4.42 27.23
N ASN A 157 37.63 3.17 27.25
CA ASN A 157 37.76 2.34 28.44
C ASN A 157 39.23 2.25 28.86
N ASP A 158 39.58 3.05 29.86
CA ASP A 158 40.91 3.09 30.50
C ASP A 158 41.01 2.16 31.72
N LYS A 159 40.00 1.30 31.92
CA LYS A 159 39.85 0.39 33.06
C LYS A 159 39.66 1.08 34.42
N ILE A 160 39.42 2.39 34.45
CA ILE A 160 39.05 3.11 35.67
C ILE A 160 37.54 3.03 35.82
N GLU A 161 37.08 2.48 36.95
CA GLU A 161 35.65 2.40 37.25
C GLU A 161 35.11 3.79 37.61
N ARG A 162 34.12 4.23 36.83
CA ARG A 162 33.41 5.50 37.00
C ARG A 162 31.98 5.22 37.39
N GLY A 163 31.35 6.19 38.03
CA GLY A 163 29.95 6.09 38.46
C GLY A 163 28.95 6.00 37.31
N CYS A 164 29.17 6.78 36.26
CA CYS A 164 28.36 6.76 35.05
C CYS A 164 29.03 5.86 34.02
N LYS A 165 28.32 4.82 33.58
CA LYS A 165 28.71 4.02 32.43
C LYS A 165 28.33 4.78 31.15
N THR A 166 29.19 4.74 30.14
CA THR A 166 28.97 5.46 28.87
C THR A 166 29.24 4.54 27.70
N PHE A 167 28.36 4.57 26.70
CA PHE A 167 28.63 3.91 25.43
C PHE A 167 28.10 4.73 24.25
N VAL A 168 28.63 4.43 23.06
CA VAL A 168 28.14 5.01 21.81
C VAL A 168 27.82 3.92 20.80
N CYS A 169 26.76 4.14 20.01
CA CYS A 169 26.34 3.23 18.96
C CYS A 169 27.10 3.51 17.66
N THR A 170 27.51 2.44 16.99
CA THR A 170 28.19 2.46 15.68
C THR A 170 27.70 1.27 14.86
N VAL A 171 27.82 1.29 13.53
CA VAL A 171 27.59 0.13 12.67
C VAL A 171 28.94 -0.43 12.23
N ASP A 172 29.12 -1.73 12.38
CA ASP A 172 30.24 -2.44 11.76
C ASP A 172 29.97 -2.66 10.27
N ARG A 173 30.88 -2.25 9.38
CA ARG A 173 30.64 -2.28 7.93
C ARG A 173 30.59 -3.69 7.33
N ASP A 174 31.25 -4.66 7.96
CA ASP A 174 31.34 -6.02 7.43
C ASP A 174 30.09 -6.83 7.79
N THR A 175 29.60 -6.66 9.03
CA THR A 175 28.43 -7.37 9.55
C THR A 175 27.12 -6.61 9.40
N LYS A 176 27.20 -5.28 9.23
CA LYS A 176 26.06 -4.34 9.25
C LYS A 176 25.27 -4.33 10.57
N ASN A 177 25.84 -4.85 11.65
CA ASN A 177 25.21 -4.87 12.97
C ASN A 177 25.61 -3.65 13.80
N ILE A 178 24.70 -3.23 14.68
CA ILE A 178 25.00 -2.22 15.71
C ILE A 178 26.04 -2.79 16.67
N THR A 179 27.08 -2.00 16.92
CA THR A 179 28.20 -2.29 17.80
C THR A 179 28.36 -1.14 18.80
N ARG A 180 28.35 -1.46 20.09
CA ARG A 180 28.49 -0.51 21.20
C ARG A 180 29.96 -0.36 21.59
N LEU A 181 30.51 0.86 21.48
CA LEU A 181 31.84 1.20 22.00
C LEU A 181 31.68 1.73 23.43
N ARG A 182 32.34 1.11 24.41
CA ARG A 182 32.05 1.27 25.85
C ARG A 182 33.18 1.91 26.62
N SER A 183 32.86 2.66 27.67
CA SER A 183 33.81 3.17 28.67
C SER A 183 34.14 2.18 29.80
N TYR A 184 33.54 0.98 29.77
CA TYR A 184 33.66 -0.06 30.77
C TYR A 184 33.76 -1.44 30.11
N SER A 185 34.06 -2.47 30.91
CA SER A 185 34.19 -3.86 30.44
C SER A 185 33.01 -4.69 30.93
N LEU A 186 32.52 -5.61 30.08
CA LEU A 186 31.58 -6.66 30.46
C LEU A 186 32.26 -8.03 30.36
N PRO A 187 32.07 -8.97 31.31
CA PRO A 187 32.82 -10.24 31.34
C PRO A 187 32.63 -11.14 30.11
N GLU A 188 31.47 -11.09 29.46
CA GLU A 188 31.09 -11.96 28.33
C GLU A 188 31.16 -11.27 26.97
N GLU A 189 31.46 -9.98 26.94
CA GLU A 189 31.56 -9.23 25.69
C GLU A 189 32.99 -8.80 25.40
N ARG A 190 33.39 -8.95 24.14
CA ARG A 190 34.72 -8.49 23.70
C ARG A 190 34.73 -6.97 23.65
N ASN A 191 35.57 -6.35 24.47
CA ASN A 191 35.77 -4.91 24.41
C ASN A 191 36.63 -4.53 23.19
N ILE A 192 36.20 -3.49 22.46
CA ILE A 192 36.94 -2.92 21.33
C ILE A 192 37.82 -1.79 21.89
N PRO A 193 39.15 -1.85 21.74
CA PRO A 193 40.07 -0.87 22.33
C PRO A 193 40.09 0.43 21.52
N ALA A 194 38.97 1.17 21.55
CA ALA A 194 38.84 2.47 20.91
C ALA A 194 39.40 3.59 21.80
N THR A 195 40.12 4.55 21.22
CA THR A 195 40.36 5.84 21.87
C THR A 195 39.06 6.66 21.93
N ILE A 196 39.01 7.66 22.80
CA ILE A 196 37.84 8.55 22.91
C ILE A 196 37.54 9.21 21.55
N TRP A 197 38.57 9.71 20.86
CA TRP A 197 38.39 10.32 19.54
C TRP A 197 37.97 9.33 18.46
N GLN A 198 38.44 8.07 18.51
CA GLN A 198 38.01 7.02 17.59
C GLN A 198 36.53 6.69 17.79
N ALA A 199 36.07 6.59 19.03
CA ALA A 199 34.67 6.33 19.33
C ALA A 199 33.76 7.49 18.89
N ALA A 200 34.20 8.73 19.16
CA ALA A 200 33.52 9.96 18.74
C ALA A 200 33.38 10.06 17.22
N LEU A 201 34.45 9.76 16.47
CA LEU A 201 34.38 9.73 15.01
C LEU A 201 33.51 8.57 14.51
N ALA A 202 33.65 7.38 15.09
CA ALA A 202 32.93 6.19 14.62
C ALA A 202 31.41 6.36 14.76
N THR A 203 30.95 6.93 15.88
CA THR A 203 29.52 7.21 16.08
C THR A 203 29.04 8.32 15.17
N SER A 204 29.87 9.31 14.81
CA SER A 204 29.50 10.45 13.96
C SER A 204 29.72 10.22 12.45
N ALA A 205 30.22 9.06 12.04
CA ALA A 205 30.64 8.79 10.66
C ALA A 205 29.46 8.48 9.72
N ALA A 206 28.53 9.43 9.58
CA ALA A 206 27.33 9.25 8.77
C ALA A 206 27.71 9.07 7.29
N THR A 207 27.09 8.08 6.64
CA THR A 207 27.32 7.79 5.22
C THR A 207 26.98 9.05 4.41
N THR A 208 27.94 9.57 3.65
CA THR A 208 27.96 10.87 2.91
C THR A 208 28.50 12.10 3.67
N PHE A 209 28.60 12.09 5.00
CA PHE A 209 29.10 13.25 5.76
C PHE A 209 30.59 13.14 6.11
N PHE A 210 31.01 12.00 6.69
CA PHE A 210 32.39 11.75 7.12
C PHE A 210 32.89 10.39 6.64
N GLU A 211 34.20 10.18 6.73
CA GLU A 211 34.81 8.90 6.39
C GLU A 211 34.61 7.87 7.51
N PRO A 212 34.43 6.58 7.16
CA PRO A 212 34.41 5.48 8.12
C PRO A 212 35.70 5.39 8.92
N VAL A 213 35.61 4.92 10.17
CA VAL A 213 36.73 4.87 11.10
C VAL A 213 37.18 3.43 11.29
N THR A 214 38.48 3.17 11.14
CA THR A 214 39.06 1.86 11.40
C THR A 214 39.59 1.79 12.84
N ILE A 215 39.11 0.81 13.61
CA ILE A 215 39.56 0.52 14.97
C ILE A 215 40.01 -0.94 15.01
N GLY A 216 41.32 -1.17 15.21
CA GLY A 216 41.92 -2.48 15.04
C GLY A 216 41.80 -2.97 13.59
N HIS A 217 41.15 -4.12 13.39
CA HIS A 217 40.93 -4.73 12.06
C HIS A 217 39.50 -4.52 11.53
N ARG A 218 38.67 -3.71 12.20
CA ARG A 218 37.27 -3.49 11.86
C ARG A 218 37.04 -2.04 11.46
N THR A 219 36.09 -1.81 10.55
CA THR A 219 35.71 -0.47 10.10
C THR A 219 34.28 -0.16 10.52
N PHE A 220 34.09 1.02 11.12
CA PHE A 220 32.85 1.47 11.73
C PHE A 220 32.29 2.72 11.04
N THR A 221 30.97 2.85 11.02
CA THR A 221 30.22 4.02 10.57
C THR A 221 29.14 4.40 11.58
N ASP A 222 28.45 5.52 11.35
CA ASP A 222 27.37 6.00 12.23
C ASP A 222 26.27 4.95 12.45
N GLY A 223 25.77 4.91 13.69
CA GLY A 223 24.62 4.11 14.13
C GLY A 223 23.25 4.65 13.70
N GLY A 224 23.20 5.83 13.08
CA GLY A 224 21.96 6.52 12.72
C GLY A 224 21.05 5.73 11.78
N LEU A 225 21.58 4.78 11.03
CA LEU A 225 20.77 3.78 10.32
C LEU A 225 20.70 2.51 11.18
N GLY A 226 19.56 2.28 11.83
CA GLY A 226 19.30 1.10 12.67
C GLY A 226 19.26 1.38 14.18
N ALA A 227 19.81 2.49 14.68
CA ALA A 227 19.73 2.88 16.08
C ALA A 227 19.81 4.41 16.30
N ASN A 228 19.17 5.23 15.46
CA ASN A 228 19.24 6.70 15.61
C ASN A 228 18.71 7.20 16.97
N ASN A 229 17.62 6.60 17.44
CA ASN A 229 17.18 6.67 18.82
C ASN A 229 17.70 5.41 19.55
N PRO A 230 18.77 5.50 20.36
CA PRO A 230 19.40 4.34 20.97
C PRO A 230 18.69 3.86 22.24
N VAL A 231 17.40 4.16 22.41
CA VAL A 231 16.65 3.78 23.62
C VAL A 231 16.61 2.27 23.85
N ASP A 232 16.45 1.46 22.78
CA ASP A 232 16.57 0.00 22.84
C ASP A 232 17.97 -0.44 23.26
N GLU A 233 19.00 0.19 22.67
CA GLU A 233 20.40 -0.12 22.98
C GLU A 233 20.75 0.20 24.44
N VAL A 234 20.17 1.25 25.01
CA VAL A 234 20.34 1.63 26.43
C VAL A 234 19.62 0.65 27.36
N GLU A 235 18.42 0.17 27.01
CA GLU A 235 17.71 -0.87 27.77
C GLU A 235 18.49 -2.19 27.76
N ASP A 236 18.91 -2.64 26.59
CA ASP A 236 19.68 -3.88 26.44
C ASP A 236 21.00 -3.80 27.23
N GLU A 237 21.71 -2.68 27.11
CA GLU A 237 22.98 -2.50 27.78
C GLU A 237 22.82 -2.45 29.30
N ALA A 238 21.80 -1.75 29.80
CA ALA A 238 21.48 -1.75 31.23
C ALA A 238 21.08 -3.16 31.72
N SER A 239 20.34 -3.92 30.91
CA SER A 239 20.00 -5.31 31.21
C SER A 239 21.26 -6.16 31.35
N ASN A 240 22.24 -6.01 30.44
CA ASN A 240 23.51 -6.74 30.48
C ASN A 240 24.38 -6.36 31.70
N ILE A 241 24.28 -5.13 32.20
CA ILE A 241 25.05 -4.65 33.36
C ILE A 241 24.42 -5.11 34.68
N TRP A 242 23.11 -4.89 34.87
CA TRP A 242 22.45 -5.03 36.17
C TRP A 242 21.52 -6.25 36.28
N CYS A 243 21.07 -6.81 35.16
CA CYS A 243 20.08 -7.89 35.12
C CYS A 243 20.52 -9.07 34.24
N LYS A 244 21.82 -9.37 34.19
CA LYS A 244 22.38 -10.35 33.25
C LYS A 244 21.72 -11.74 33.30
N GLU A 245 21.26 -12.16 34.47
CA GLU A 245 20.62 -13.47 34.66
C GLU A 245 19.13 -13.49 34.29
N THR A 246 18.43 -12.36 34.43
CA THR A 246 16.96 -12.29 34.26
C THR A 246 16.52 -11.54 33.01
N ALA A 247 17.38 -10.66 32.48
CA ALA A 247 17.08 -9.63 31.49
C ALA A 247 15.92 -8.68 31.85
N ASP A 248 15.39 -8.74 33.08
CA ASP A 248 14.25 -7.93 33.50
C ASP A 248 14.70 -6.63 34.16
N LEU A 249 14.97 -5.62 33.34
CA LEU A 249 15.45 -4.32 33.78
C LEU A 249 14.36 -3.44 34.42
N LYS A 250 13.13 -3.58 33.94
CA LYS A 250 12.00 -2.69 34.26
C LYS A 250 11.77 -2.47 35.77
N PRO A 251 11.82 -3.50 36.64
CA PRO A 251 11.64 -3.32 38.08
C PRO A 251 12.74 -2.48 38.75
N LEU A 252 13.90 -2.32 38.11
CA LEU A 252 15.04 -1.58 38.66
C LEU A 252 15.09 -0.13 38.22
N VAL A 253 14.32 0.25 37.19
CA VAL A 253 14.39 1.59 36.61
C VAL A 253 13.56 2.57 37.39
N LYS A 254 14.27 3.51 38.02
CA LYS A 254 13.68 4.66 38.67
C LYS A 254 13.23 5.69 37.64
N CYS A 255 14.13 6.03 36.72
CA CYS A 255 13.93 7.07 35.72
C CYS A 255 14.70 6.73 34.44
N PHE A 256 14.04 6.70 33.30
CA PHE A 256 14.67 6.54 31.99
C PHE A 256 14.25 7.68 31.10
N ILE A 257 15.21 8.54 30.75
CA ILE A 257 15.01 9.69 29.90
C ILE A 257 15.60 9.42 28.51
N SER A 258 14.79 9.59 27.48
CA SER A 258 15.21 9.59 26.09
C SER A 258 14.99 10.99 25.51
N ILE A 259 16.01 11.57 24.89
CA ILE A 259 15.96 12.94 24.36
C ILE A 259 16.28 12.95 22.86
N GLY A 260 15.33 13.44 22.08
CA GLY A 260 15.43 13.61 20.64
C GLY A 260 16.12 14.89 20.21
N THR A 261 16.41 15.00 18.90
CA THR A 261 17.02 16.18 18.27
C THR A 261 15.99 17.04 17.50
N GLY A 262 14.69 16.85 17.72
CA GLY A 262 13.61 17.57 17.04
C GLY A 262 13.04 16.87 15.82
N ASN A 263 11.74 17.07 15.57
CA ASN A 263 11.03 16.55 14.40
C ASN A 263 11.35 17.39 13.15
N PRO A 264 11.89 16.79 12.06
CA PRO A 264 12.14 17.51 10.81
C PRO A 264 10.86 17.89 10.03
N GLY A 265 9.67 17.39 10.39
CA GLY A 265 8.40 17.68 9.71
C GLY A 265 8.20 16.96 8.37
N LYS A 266 6.93 16.82 7.95
CA LYS A 266 6.56 16.17 6.67
C LYS A 266 6.71 17.10 5.44
N ASP A 267 6.59 18.42 5.61
CA ASP A 267 6.58 19.39 4.50
C ASP A 267 7.91 20.13 4.25
N ALA A 268 8.87 20.10 5.19
CA ALA A 268 10.16 20.79 5.03
C ALA A 268 11.09 20.17 3.97
N PHE A 269 10.66 19.09 3.30
CA PHE A 269 11.41 18.42 2.25
C PHE A 269 10.88 18.67 0.83
N LYS A 270 9.87 19.56 0.66
CA LYS A 270 9.32 19.90 -0.65
C LYS A 270 10.13 20.92 -1.45
N ASP A 271 11.02 21.66 -0.80
CA ASP A 271 11.88 22.63 -1.48
C ASP A 271 13.34 22.18 -1.51
N ASN A 272 13.63 21.19 -2.35
CA ASN A 272 14.78 21.21 -3.27
C ASN A 272 14.88 19.89 -4.03
N ILE A 273 14.68 19.97 -5.34
CA ILE A 273 14.89 18.93 -6.34
C ILE A 273 16.39 18.61 -6.39
N LEU A 274 16.87 17.70 -5.53
CA LEU A 274 18.11 16.93 -5.70
C LEU A 274 18.13 15.70 -4.77
N ASN A 275 18.02 14.55 -5.41
CA ASN A 275 17.89 13.20 -4.85
C ASN A 275 19.09 12.75 -3.99
N PHE A 276 18.78 11.84 -3.06
CA PHE A 276 19.63 10.94 -2.24
C PHE A 276 19.76 11.24 -0.74
N LEU A 277 19.76 12.49 -0.27
CA LEU A 277 19.77 12.75 1.18
C LEU A 277 18.39 12.75 1.83
N GLY A 278 17.37 13.20 1.11
CA GLY A 278 15.99 13.23 1.62
C GLY A 278 15.51 11.85 2.04
N GLN A 279 15.79 10.80 1.26
CA GLN A 279 15.33 9.44 1.55
C GLN A 279 16.00 8.84 2.80
N THR A 280 17.31 9.05 3.01
CA THR A 280 18.01 8.55 4.20
C THR A 280 17.59 9.31 5.46
N VAL A 281 17.44 10.63 5.39
CA VAL A 281 16.98 11.43 6.54
C VAL A 281 15.51 11.13 6.88
N VAL A 282 14.65 10.93 5.87
CA VAL A 282 13.27 10.48 6.06
C VAL A 282 13.22 9.09 6.67
N ALA A 283 14.05 8.15 6.21
CA ALA A 283 14.15 6.82 6.80
C ALA A 283 14.56 6.88 8.27
N ILE A 284 15.59 7.68 8.60
CA ILE A 284 16.06 7.88 9.98
C ILE A 284 14.97 8.53 10.85
N ALA A 285 14.27 9.55 10.34
CA ALA A 285 13.19 10.22 11.08
C ALA A 285 12.01 9.27 11.33
N THR A 286 11.61 8.52 10.30
CA THR A 286 10.54 7.51 10.38
C THR A 286 10.90 6.39 11.33
N GLU A 287 12.14 5.88 11.25
CA GLU A 287 12.68 4.88 12.18
C GLU A 287 12.67 5.42 13.62
N THR A 288 13.14 6.65 13.84
CA THR A 288 13.16 7.30 15.16
C THR A 288 11.77 7.41 15.79
N GLU A 289 10.78 7.88 15.02
CA GLU A 289 9.38 7.96 15.47
C GLU A 289 8.77 6.58 15.74
N ASN A 290 9.09 5.58 14.90
CA ASN A 290 8.63 4.21 15.09
C ASN A 290 9.25 3.56 16.33
N THR A 291 10.56 3.73 16.55
CA THR A 291 11.27 3.26 17.75
C THR A 291 10.69 3.92 19.00
N GLU A 292 10.44 5.23 18.97
CA GLU A 292 9.78 5.94 20.08
C GLU A 292 8.39 5.36 20.41
N LYS A 293 7.53 5.18 19.40
CA LYS A 293 6.17 4.63 19.60
C LYS A 293 6.21 3.20 20.14
N LYS A 294 7.07 2.34 19.56
CA LYS A 294 7.25 0.95 20.02
C LYS A 294 7.79 0.89 21.44
N PHE A 295 8.78 1.74 21.77
CA PHE A 295 9.37 1.77 23.10
C PHE A 295 8.37 2.25 24.15
N ILE A 296 7.61 3.32 23.87
CA ILE A 296 6.53 3.81 24.76
C ILE A 296 5.49 2.72 24.98
N ALA A 297 5.09 1.97 23.93
CA ALA A 297 4.17 0.86 24.09
C ALA A 297 4.73 -0.24 25.00
N ARG A 298 5.99 -0.66 24.78
CA ARG A 298 6.68 -1.67 25.62
C ARG A 298 6.86 -1.20 27.07
N TRP A 299 7.07 0.10 27.28
CA TRP A 299 7.26 0.74 28.60
C TRP A 299 6.01 1.49 29.11
N ARG A 300 4.81 1.17 28.60
CA ARG A 300 3.58 1.92 28.91
C ARG A 300 3.32 2.08 30.40
N LYS A 301 3.49 0.99 31.16
CA LYS A 301 3.36 1.04 32.63
C LYS A 301 4.30 2.08 33.25
N HIS A 302 5.58 2.09 32.87
CA HIS A 302 6.57 3.04 33.36
C HIS A 302 6.35 4.46 32.84
N PHE A 303 5.76 4.60 31.65
CA PHE A 303 5.32 5.88 31.12
C PHE A 303 4.19 6.45 32.00
N ASP A 304 3.16 5.64 32.29
CA ASP A 304 2.02 6.01 33.13
C ASP A 304 2.44 6.27 34.59
N GLU A 305 3.40 5.49 35.11
CA GLU A 305 3.99 5.65 36.44
C GLU A 305 5.04 6.78 36.52
N GLN A 306 5.24 7.56 35.46
CA GLN A 306 6.18 8.68 35.43
C GLN A 306 7.63 8.27 35.74
N ARG A 307 8.05 7.13 35.19
CA ARG A 307 9.41 6.57 35.26
C ARG A 307 10.10 6.52 33.90
N TYR A 308 9.38 6.58 32.79
CA TYR A 308 9.97 6.77 31.46
C TYR A 308 9.52 8.11 30.84
N PHE A 309 10.49 8.90 30.36
CA PHE A 309 10.25 10.22 29.78
C PHE A 309 10.93 10.34 28.43
N ARG A 310 10.18 10.77 27.43
CA ARG A 310 10.66 11.09 26.10
C ARG A 310 10.47 12.58 25.85
N PHE A 311 11.54 13.29 25.51
CA PHE A 311 11.49 14.70 25.17
C PHE A 311 12.00 14.89 23.75
N ASN A 312 11.19 15.50 22.89
CA ASN A 312 11.56 15.76 21.50
C ASN A 312 10.81 16.99 21.01
N VAL A 313 11.50 17.98 20.44
CA VAL A 313 10.86 19.21 19.96
C VAL A 313 9.98 18.90 18.74
N GLU A 314 8.66 19.04 18.89
CA GLU A 314 7.68 18.63 17.87
C GLU A 314 7.56 19.64 16.71
N GLN A 315 7.80 20.93 16.96
CA GLN A 315 7.62 22.03 16.00
C GLN A 315 8.73 23.08 16.16
N GLY A 316 9.11 23.75 15.07
CA GLY A 316 10.07 24.87 15.06
C GLY A 316 11.48 24.53 14.56
N LEU A 317 11.77 23.24 14.31
CA LEU A 317 13.09 22.76 13.84
C LEU A 317 13.07 22.14 12.44
N GLN A 318 11.94 22.22 11.73
CA GLN A 318 11.73 21.54 10.44
C GLN A 318 12.64 22.09 9.33
N ASP A 319 12.84 23.41 9.29
CA ASP A 319 13.65 24.08 8.27
C ASP A 319 15.15 24.13 8.61
N ILE A 320 15.62 23.31 9.55
CA ILE A 320 17.01 23.29 10.01
C ILE A 320 17.68 21.99 9.56
N GLY A 321 18.61 22.12 8.60
CA GLY A 321 19.43 21.00 8.13
C GLY A 321 20.41 20.50 9.19
N LEU A 322 20.84 19.23 9.05
CA LEU A 322 21.79 18.57 9.96
C LEU A 322 23.16 19.28 10.06
N ASP A 323 23.50 20.14 9.10
CA ASP A 323 24.77 20.85 8.95
C ASP A 323 24.66 22.39 9.09
N GLU A 324 23.48 22.92 9.44
CA GLU A 324 23.23 24.37 9.49
C GLU A 324 23.62 25.03 10.82
N HIS A 325 24.91 25.03 11.14
CA HIS A 325 25.48 25.58 12.38
C HIS A 325 25.19 27.08 12.64
N GLY A 326 24.75 27.84 11.64
CA GLY A 326 24.39 29.26 11.79
C GLY A 326 23.02 29.52 12.44
N LYS A 327 22.24 28.48 12.75
CA LYS A 327 20.86 28.60 13.28
C LYS A 327 20.72 28.28 14.78
N ILE A 328 21.81 28.31 15.56
CA ILE A 328 21.80 27.97 17.01
C ILE A 328 20.71 28.72 17.79
N GLY A 329 20.61 30.05 17.62
CA GLY A 329 19.60 30.85 18.33
C GLY A 329 18.15 30.47 17.99
N LYS A 330 17.90 29.92 16.79
CA LYS A 330 16.58 29.36 16.44
C LYS A 330 16.33 28.03 17.15
N ILE A 331 17.35 27.18 17.25
CA ILE A 331 17.26 25.89 17.95
C ILE A 331 16.98 26.11 19.44
N GLU A 332 17.69 27.07 20.04
CA GLU A 332 17.48 27.48 21.43
C GLU A 332 16.06 27.99 21.65
N ALA A 333 15.61 28.98 20.85
CA ALA A 333 14.26 29.55 20.97
C ALA A 333 13.14 28.51 20.81
N ALA A 334 13.23 27.63 19.80
CA ALA A 334 12.25 26.56 19.60
C ALA A 334 12.23 25.54 20.75
N THR A 335 13.41 25.24 21.32
CA THR A 335 13.52 24.33 22.46
C THR A 335 12.96 24.96 23.75
N GLU A 336 13.22 26.26 23.97
CA GLU A 336 12.65 27.00 25.09
C GLU A 336 11.12 27.07 25.01
N GLU A 337 10.57 27.34 23.81
CA GLU A 337 9.14 27.35 23.57
C GLU A 337 8.52 25.97 23.85
N TYR A 338 9.16 24.89 23.38
CA TYR A 338 8.75 23.51 23.67
C TYR A 338 8.72 23.23 25.19
N LEU A 339 9.76 23.60 25.93
CA LEU A 339 9.82 23.40 27.39
C LEU A 339 8.84 24.30 28.18
N ALA A 340 8.42 25.42 27.58
CA ALA A 340 7.43 26.33 28.15
C ALA A 340 5.98 25.91 27.85
N HIS A 341 5.75 25.09 26.83
CA HIS A 341 4.43 24.60 26.45
C HIS A 341 3.74 23.85 27.60
N THR A 342 2.44 24.12 27.79
CA THR A 342 1.69 23.66 28.98
C THR A 342 1.73 22.14 29.16
N ALA A 343 1.59 21.38 28.07
CA ALA A 343 1.65 19.91 28.11
C ALA A 343 3.02 19.39 28.57
N GLN A 344 4.11 20.01 28.09
CA GLN A 344 5.47 19.60 28.42
C GLN A 344 5.91 20.06 29.81
N LYS A 345 5.38 21.20 30.28
CA LYS A 345 5.67 21.72 31.61
C LYS A 345 5.31 20.73 32.72
N PHE A 346 4.19 20.02 32.60
CA PHE A 346 3.80 18.96 33.54
C PHE A 346 4.77 17.79 33.48
N ARG A 347 5.11 17.32 32.28
CA ARG A 347 6.03 16.21 32.08
C ARG A 347 7.43 16.49 32.61
N VAL A 348 7.97 17.68 32.36
CA VAL A 348 9.26 18.10 32.93
C VAL A 348 9.17 18.16 34.45
N ARG A 349 8.12 18.76 35.02
CA ARG A 349 7.94 18.82 36.48
C ARG A 349 7.93 17.43 37.11
N ASP A 350 7.19 16.49 36.51
CA ASP A 350 7.05 15.14 37.03
C ASP A 350 8.38 14.36 36.91
N CYS A 351 9.14 14.60 35.83
CA CYS A 351 10.52 14.13 35.69
C CYS A 351 11.46 14.68 36.78
N ILE A 352 11.41 15.98 37.06
CA ILE A 352 12.24 16.58 38.14
C ILE A 352 11.88 15.99 39.48
N ARG A 353 10.58 15.85 39.79
CA ARG A 353 10.12 15.27 41.04
C ARG A 353 10.55 13.81 41.20
N ASN A 354 10.55 13.04 40.11
CA ASN A 354 11.08 11.69 40.14
C ASN A 354 12.59 11.72 40.46
N LEU A 355 13.37 12.51 39.73
CA LEU A 355 14.82 12.60 39.90
C LEU A 355 15.24 13.19 41.26
N SER A 356 14.48 14.11 41.86
CA SER A 356 14.84 14.77 43.12
C SER A 356 14.88 13.80 44.32
N LEU A 357 14.22 12.64 44.21
CA LEU A 357 14.25 11.57 45.21
C LEU A 357 15.49 10.66 45.11
N LYS A 358 16.27 10.74 44.02
CA LYS A 358 17.50 9.95 43.85
C LYS A 358 18.56 10.47 44.82
N GLN A 359 18.93 9.65 45.81
CA GLN A 359 19.91 10.05 46.84
C GLN A 359 21.32 9.54 46.53
N SER A 360 21.45 8.35 45.95
CA SER A 360 22.75 7.75 45.64
C SER A 360 22.67 6.81 44.44
N ARG A 361 23.84 6.49 43.88
CA ARG A 361 24.00 5.62 42.71
C ARG A 361 23.42 4.24 42.94
N ALA A 362 23.00 3.58 41.86
CA ALA A 362 22.49 2.22 41.95
C ALA A 362 23.58 1.25 42.41
N GLN A 363 23.26 0.41 43.40
CA GLN A 363 24.16 -0.63 43.89
C GLN A 363 24.12 -1.85 42.97
N THR A 364 25.22 -2.59 42.90
CA THR A 364 25.35 -3.78 42.03
C THR A 364 24.40 -4.92 42.42
N ASN A 365 23.91 -4.94 43.66
CA ASN A 365 22.91 -5.89 44.18
C ASN A 365 21.49 -5.29 44.26
N LEU A 366 21.17 -4.23 43.51
CA LEU A 366 19.87 -3.55 43.56
C LEU A 366 18.68 -4.50 43.38
N LEU A 367 18.81 -5.50 42.48
CA LEU A 367 17.77 -6.51 42.24
C LEU A 367 17.41 -7.30 43.51
N SER A 368 18.41 -7.71 44.30
CA SER A 368 18.14 -8.43 45.55
C SER A 368 17.48 -7.53 46.59
N ILE A 369 17.89 -6.26 46.66
CA ILE A 369 17.33 -5.27 47.61
C ILE A 369 15.86 -5.00 47.31
N ILE A 370 15.50 -4.81 46.03
CA ILE A 370 14.11 -4.55 45.61
C ILE A 370 13.25 -5.81 45.81
N ASN A 371 13.77 -7.00 45.51
CA ASN A 371 13.05 -8.25 45.73
C ASN A 371 12.76 -8.50 47.22
N GLU A 372 13.76 -8.31 48.11
CA GLU A 372 13.54 -8.43 49.55
C GLU A 372 12.51 -7.43 50.09
N PHE A 373 12.48 -6.20 49.56
CA PHE A 373 11.49 -5.18 49.93
C PHE A 373 10.08 -5.56 49.46
N ASN A 374 9.95 -6.04 48.22
CA ASN A 374 8.68 -6.48 47.66
C ASN A 374 8.14 -7.73 48.36
N GLU A 375 9.00 -8.70 48.69
CA GLU A 375 8.62 -9.88 49.48
C GLU A 375 8.06 -9.49 50.84
N ARG A 376 8.67 -8.51 51.53
CA ARG A 376 8.14 -7.98 52.80
C ARG A 376 6.78 -7.30 52.61
N ARG A 377 6.56 -6.55 51.53
CA ARG A 377 5.27 -5.93 51.20
C ARG A 377 4.18 -6.94 50.83
N ILE A 378 4.52 -8.03 50.16
CA ILE A 378 3.57 -9.07 49.72
C ILE A 378 3.01 -9.85 50.92
N VAL A 379 3.77 -9.99 52.00
CA VAL A 379 3.34 -10.62 53.25
C VAL A 379 2.26 -9.79 53.98
N ASP A 380 2.20 -8.46 53.77
CA ASP A 380 1.21 -7.57 54.39
C ASP A 380 -0.10 -7.41 53.59
N LEU A 381 -0.17 -7.86 52.32
CA LEU A 381 -1.31 -7.63 51.42
C LEU A 381 -2.22 -8.85 51.17
N HIS A 382 -1.93 -10.01 51.76
CA HIS A 382 -2.75 -11.21 51.59
C HIS A 382 -3.96 -11.24 52.53
N ASN A 383 -5.03 -10.53 52.16
CA ASN A 383 -6.42 -10.86 52.54
C ASN A 383 -7.41 -10.02 51.72
N VAL A 384 -7.85 -10.49 50.54
CA VAL A 384 -9.27 -10.52 50.10
C VAL A 384 -9.37 -11.48 48.90
N SER A 385 -10.10 -12.59 49.07
CA SER A 385 -10.69 -13.35 47.96
C SER A 385 -12.08 -12.80 47.65
N ARG A 386 -12.46 -12.70 46.37
CA ARG A 386 -13.85 -12.93 45.92
C ARG A 386 -13.93 -13.22 44.42
N ASN A 387 -14.65 -14.29 44.10
CA ASN A 387 -15.15 -14.63 42.76
C ASN A 387 -16.11 -13.54 42.28
N GLU A 388 -15.63 -12.61 41.46
CA GLU A 388 -16.47 -11.82 40.56
C GLU A 388 -16.13 -12.20 39.12
N SER A 389 -17.14 -12.24 38.24
CA SER A 389 -16.97 -12.46 36.80
C SER A 389 -16.00 -11.42 36.23
N LEU A 390 -14.92 -11.85 35.60
CA LEU A 390 -13.89 -10.95 35.08
C LEU A 390 -14.33 -10.35 33.73
N TRP A 391 -14.17 -9.04 33.58
CA TRP A 391 -14.49 -8.31 32.34
C TRP A 391 -13.24 -7.61 31.82
N ILE A 392 -12.55 -8.24 30.87
CA ILE A 392 -11.36 -7.69 30.20
C ILE A 392 -11.74 -7.38 28.75
N VAL A 393 -12.33 -6.21 28.54
CA VAL A 393 -12.76 -5.73 27.22
C VAL A 393 -12.30 -4.29 27.06
N PRO A 394 -11.51 -3.95 26.02
CA PRO A 394 -10.93 -2.62 25.87
C PRO A 394 -11.94 -1.56 25.38
N PHE A 395 -13.11 -1.97 24.91
CA PHE A 395 -14.09 -1.08 24.26
C PHE A 395 -15.38 -0.92 25.05
N GLN A 396 -15.95 0.29 25.03
CA GLN A 396 -17.30 0.56 25.52
C GLN A 396 -18.35 0.05 24.52
N GLN A 397 -19.59 -0.15 24.98
CA GLN A 397 -20.68 -0.52 24.07
C GLN A 397 -20.94 0.61 23.10
N ASN A 398 -21.02 0.32 21.80
CA ASN A 398 -21.30 1.31 20.78
C ASN A 398 -22.81 1.67 20.79
N PRO A 399 -23.21 2.89 21.23
CA PRO A 399 -24.61 3.28 21.29
C PRO A 399 -25.23 3.51 19.89
N GLN A 400 -24.39 3.70 18.87
CA GLN A 400 -24.78 3.97 17.49
C GLN A 400 -24.76 2.70 16.62
N PHE A 401 -24.66 1.50 17.20
CA PHE A 401 -24.72 0.24 16.45
C PHE A 401 -26.04 0.09 15.68
N VAL A 402 -25.98 -0.47 14.46
CA VAL A 402 -27.12 -0.59 13.53
C VAL A 402 -27.24 -1.99 12.94
N GLY A 403 -28.44 -2.57 13.06
CA GLY A 403 -28.83 -3.80 12.36
C GLY A 403 -28.08 -5.05 12.82
N ARG A 404 -27.75 -5.95 11.87
CA ARG A 404 -26.98 -7.20 12.07
C ARG A 404 -27.62 -8.24 13.02
N SER A 405 -28.91 -8.13 13.31
CA SER A 405 -29.62 -9.09 14.17
C SER A 405 -29.52 -10.52 13.64
N SER A 406 -29.62 -10.72 12.33
CA SER A 406 -29.55 -12.05 11.71
C SER A 406 -28.20 -12.74 11.93
N GLU A 407 -27.11 -11.97 11.89
CA GLU A 407 -25.75 -12.44 12.09
C GLU A 407 -25.48 -12.74 13.56
N LEU A 408 -25.97 -11.89 14.46
CA LEU A 408 -25.91 -12.09 15.92
C LEU A 408 -26.72 -13.32 16.35
N ASP A 409 -27.92 -13.52 15.80
CA ASP A 409 -28.78 -14.68 16.07
C ASP A 409 -28.11 -15.99 15.59
N LYS A 410 -27.49 -15.97 14.41
CA LYS A 410 -26.71 -17.11 13.89
C LYS A 410 -25.54 -17.45 14.81
N ALA A 411 -24.75 -16.45 15.23
CA ALA A 411 -23.63 -16.66 16.15
C ALA A 411 -24.11 -17.20 17.49
N ASN A 412 -25.21 -16.67 18.03
CA ASN A 412 -25.82 -17.12 19.27
C ASN A 412 -26.25 -18.58 19.17
N ALA A 413 -26.93 -18.97 18.08
CA ALA A 413 -27.33 -20.35 17.83
C ALA A 413 -26.12 -21.30 17.72
N MET A 414 -25.03 -20.86 17.08
CA MET A 414 -23.79 -21.65 16.95
C MET A 414 -23.05 -21.83 18.29
N LEU A 415 -23.13 -20.86 19.20
CA LEU A 415 -22.49 -20.90 20.53
C LEU A 415 -23.38 -21.52 21.63
N SER A 416 -24.62 -21.88 21.33
CA SER A 416 -25.61 -22.37 22.32
C SER A 416 -25.38 -23.80 22.86
N SER A 417 -24.29 -24.47 22.49
CA SER A 417 -24.01 -25.85 22.93
C SER A 417 -23.65 -25.91 24.42
N LYS A 418 -24.30 -26.81 25.16
CA LYS A 418 -24.03 -27.06 26.59
C LYS A 418 -22.99 -28.16 26.86
N THR A 419 -22.49 -28.82 25.81
CA THR A 419 -21.69 -30.05 25.93
C THR A 419 -20.25 -29.92 25.45
N ARG A 420 -19.91 -28.86 24.70
CA ARG A 420 -18.58 -28.64 24.13
C ARG A 420 -18.28 -27.15 23.98
N CYS A 421 -16.99 -26.81 24.01
CA CYS A 421 -16.47 -25.49 23.66
C CYS A 421 -16.73 -25.22 22.17
N GLU A 422 -17.69 -24.36 21.86
CA GLU A 422 -17.96 -23.94 20.49
C GLU A 422 -17.09 -22.75 20.10
N ARG A 423 -16.84 -22.66 18.80
CA ARG A 423 -16.08 -21.58 18.19
C ARG A 423 -16.93 -21.00 17.07
N VAL A 424 -16.95 -19.68 16.95
CA VAL A 424 -17.57 -18.96 15.83
C VAL A 424 -16.55 -17.99 15.25
N ALA A 425 -16.50 -17.86 13.92
CA ALA A 425 -15.69 -16.85 13.27
C ALA A 425 -16.57 -15.92 12.42
N PHE A 426 -16.53 -14.62 12.71
CA PHE A 426 -17.04 -13.56 11.84
C PHE A 426 -15.97 -13.23 10.80
N TYR A 427 -16.29 -13.36 9.51
CA TYR A 427 -15.33 -13.06 8.44
C TYR A 427 -15.90 -12.18 7.33
N GLY A 428 -15.04 -11.37 6.70
CA GLY A 428 -15.45 -10.43 5.64
C GLY A 428 -14.43 -9.30 5.45
N LEU A 429 -14.67 -8.40 4.49
CA LEU A 429 -13.75 -7.33 4.10
C LEU A 429 -13.33 -6.41 5.28
N GLY A 430 -12.15 -5.79 5.19
CA GLY A 430 -11.75 -4.72 6.12
C GLY A 430 -12.81 -3.62 6.19
N GLY A 431 -13.16 -3.16 7.40
CA GLY A 431 -14.15 -2.08 7.60
C GLY A 431 -15.65 -2.47 7.56
N VAL A 432 -16.01 -3.73 7.33
CA VAL A 432 -17.43 -4.18 7.33
C VAL A 432 -18.10 -4.25 8.71
N GLY A 433 -17.36 -3.97 9.79
CA GLY A 433 -17.90 -3.92 11.16
C GLY A 433 -17.83 -5.22 11.97
N LYS A 434 -16.96 -6.19 11.60
CA LYS A 434 -16.81 -7.47 12.33
C LYS A 434 -16.53 -7.30 13.82
N THR A 435 -15.59 -6.43 14.16
CA THR A 435 -15.21 -6.09 15.55
C THR A 435 -16.40 -5.51 16.32
N GLN A 436 -17.18 -4.63 15.69
CA GLN A 436 -18.39 -4.04 16.28
C GLN A 436 -19.50 -5.08 16.49
N ILE A 437 -19.65 -6.05 15.59
CA ILE A 437 -20.60 -7.17 15.76
C ILE A 437 -20.17 -8.07 16.92
N ALA A 438 -18.88 -8.40 17.03
CA ALA A 438 -18.37 -9.17 18.17
C ALA A 438 -18.54 -8.42 19.49
N LEU A 439 -18.33 -7.11 19.49
CA LEU A 439 -18.51 -6.23 20.65
C LEU A 439 -19.99 -6.19 21.09
N GLU A 440 -20.92 -5.94 20.16
CA GLU A 440 -22.35 -5.95 20.47
C GLU A 440 -22.80 -7.33 20.98
N PHE A 441 -22.28 -8.42 20.38
CA PHE A 441 -22.56 -9.77 20.86
C PHE A 441 -22.17 -9.96 22.32
N ILE A 442 -20.96 -9.55 22.73
CA ILE A 442 -20.51 -9.74 24.11
C ILE A 442 -21.27 -8.87 25.11
N TYR A 443 -21.69 -7.67 24.74
CA TYR A 443 -22.56 -6.85 25.59
C TYR A 443 -23.94 -7.48 25.78
N GLN A 444 -24.51 -8.10 24.74
CA GLN A 444 -25.74 -8.87 24.89
C GLN A 444 -25.55 -10.13 25.75
N VAL A 445 -24.38 -10.77 25.70
CA VAL A 445 -24.04 -11.88 26.61
C VAL A 445 -23.93 -11.40 28.04
N ARG A 446 -23.30 -10.24 28.30
CA ARG A 446 -23.17 -9.66 29.65
C ARG A 446 -24.53 -9.44 30.31
N VAL A 447 -25.54 -9.01 29.56
CA VAL A 447 -26.91 -8.83 30.06
C VAL A 447 -27.62 -10.17 30.31
N ARG A 448 -27.42 -11.15 29.42
CA ARG A 448 -28.07 -12.47 29.49
C ARG A 448 -27.43 -13.41 30.53
N GLU A 449 -26.13 -13.31 30.71
CA GLU A 449 -25.30 -14.19 31.53
C GLU A 449 -24.27 -13.35 32.34
N PRO A 450 -24.70 -12.63 33.40
CA PRO A 450 -23.82 -11.73 34.15
C PRO A 450 -22.65 -12.45 34.86
N ASP A 451 -22.79 -13.74 35.14
CA ASP A 451 -21.73 -14.55 35.77
C ASP A 451 -20.66 -15.05 34.78
N CYS A 452 -20.77 -14.69 33.49
CA CYS A 452 -19.83 -15.09 32.45
C CYS A 452 -18.61 -14.15 32.40
N SER A 453 -17.41 -14.69 32.53
CA SER A 453 -16.18 -13.91 32.37
C SER A 453 -15.86 -13.71 30.88
N VAL A 454 -15.58 -12.47 30.46
CA VAL A 454 -15.30 -12.14 29.06
C VAL A 454 -13.89 -11.61 28.94
N PHE A 455 -13.12 -12.19 28.02
CA PHE A 455 -11.74 -11.79 27.75
C PHE A 455 -11.56 -11.49 26.26
N TRP A 456 -11.06 -10.29 25.99
CA TRP A 456 -10.79 -9.78 24.66
C TRP A 456 -9.30 -9.81 24.36
N ILE A 457 -8.91 -10.42 23.24
CA ILE A 457 -7.53 -10.68 22.85
C ILE A 457 -7.31 -10.08 21.45
N PRO A 458 -6.58 -8.96 21.31
CA PRO A 458 -6.13 -8.48 20.01
C PRO A 458 -5.12 -9.46 19.39
N VAL A 459 -5.30 -9.79 18.12
CA VAL A 459 -4.42 -10.67 17.34
C VAL A 459 -3.85 -9.92 16.13
N THR A 460 -3.45 -8.65 16.34
CA THR A 460 -2.77 -7.85 15.30
C THR A 460 -1.39 -8.41 14.96
N ASP A 461 -0.73 -8.99 15.96
CA ASP A 461 0.57 -9.65 15.89
C ASP A 461 0.71 -10.62 17.09
N ILE A 462 1.81 -11.37 17.11
CA ILE A 462 2.07 -12.38 18.14
C ILE A 462 2.28 -11.74 19.52
N GLU A 463 2.92 -10.57 19.57
CA GLU A 463 3.29 -9.89 20.81
C GLU A 463 2.04 -9.39 21.53
N SER A 464 1.15 -8.70 20.80
CA SER A 464 -0.16 -8.22 21.27
C SER A 464 -1.03 -9.35 21.82
N MET A 465 -1.01 -10.52 21.15
CA MET A 465 -1.70 -11.70 21.64
C MET A 465 -1.10 -12.19 22.97
N LEU A 466 0.23 -12.30 23.07
CA LEU A 466 0.90 -12.78 24.28
C LEU A 466 0.73 -11.80 25.46
N GLU A 467 0.77 -10.50 25.23
CA GLU A 467 0.50 -9.46 26.23
C GLU A 467 -0.91 -9.59 26.81
N ALA A 468 -1.91 -9.79 25.95
CA ALA A 468 -3.29 -10.00 26.40
C ALA A 468 -3.44 -11.31 27.21
N TYR A 469 -2.75 -12.38 26.81
CA TYR A 469 -2.72 -13.62 27.60
C TYR A 469 -2.05 -13.43 28.96
N LEU A 470 -0.96 -12.65 29.03
CA LEU A 470 -0.29 -12.29 30.28
C LEU A 470 -1.23 -11.51 31.21
N GLU A 471 -1.98 -10.55 30.68
CA GLU A 471 -2.95 -9.79 31.47
C GLU A 471 -4.08 -10.69 31.99
N ILE A 472 -4.64 -11.54 31.13
CA ILE A 472 -5.65 -12.54 31.52
C ILE A 472 -5.11 -13.44 32.63
N ALA A 473 -3.87 -13.91 32.52
CA ALA A 473 -3.27 -14.77 33.52
C ALA A 473 -3.07 -14.08 34.88
N LYS A 474 -2.68 -12.80 34.89
CA LYS A 474 -2.57 -11.98 36.10
C LYS A 474 -3.93 -11.79 36.77
N GLN A 475 -4.96 -11.47 35.99
CA GLN A 475 -6.33 -11.29 36.51
C GLN A 475 -6.94 -12.60 37.02
N LEU A 476 -6.61 -13.73 36.39
CA LEU A 476 -6.98 -15.07 36.86
C LEU A 476 -6.13 -15.57 38.03
N GLN A 477 -5.16 -14.78 38.50
CA GLN A 477 -4.24 -15.08 39.60
C GLN A 477 -3.52 -16.43 39.42
N ILE A 478 -3.07 -16.72 38.18
CA ILE A 478 -2.39 -17.98 37.89
C ILE A 478 -0.98 -17.97 38.51
N PRO A 479 -0.67 -18.89 39.45
CA PRO A 479 0.62 -18.90 40.12
C PRO A 479 1.76 -19.27 39.16
N ASN A 480 2.94 -18.68 39.36
CA ASN A 480 4.17 -18.88 38.57
C ASN A 480 4.15 -18.30 37.14
N ILE A 481 3.25 -17.38 36.80
CA ILE A 481 3.24 -16.71 35.48
C ILE A 481 4.48 -15.83 35.24
N GLU A 482 5.13 -15.38 36.31
CA GLU A 482 6.30 -14.47 36.27
C GLU A 482 7.64 -15.21 36.06
N LYS A 483 7.64 -16.54 35.91
CA LYS A 483 8.87 -17.30 35.63
C LYS A 483 9.24 -17.19 34.15
N THR A 484 10.53 -17.00 33.86
CA THR A 484 11.11 -16.72 32.54
C THR A 484 10.85 -17.80 31.47
N GLU A 485 10.44 -19.01 31.86
CA GLU A 485 10.13 -20.15 30.98
C GLU A 485 8.63 -20.54 30.99
N ALA A 486 7.75 -19.75 31.62
CA ALA A 486 6.34 -20.10 31.72
C ALA A 486 5.62 -19.98 30.36
N ASP A 487 5.10 -21.09 29.83
CA ASP A 487 4.21 -21.07 28.66
C ASP A 487 2.83 -20.51 29.06
N VAL A 488 2.70 -19.19 29.00
CA VAL A 488 1.50 -18.42 29.37
C VAL A 488 0.27 -18.94 28.64
N LEU A 489 0.40 -19.34 27.36
CA LEU A 489 -0.72 -19.89 26.58
C LEU A 489 -1.22 -21.19 27.20
N GLN A 490 -0.30 -22.09 27.54
CA GLN A 490 -0.62 -23.35 28.18
C GLN A 490 -1.22 -23.17 29.58
N LEU A 491 -0.70 -22.22 30.37
CA LEU A 491 -1.17 -21.97 31.73
C LEU A 491 -2.60 -21.39 31.75
N VAL A 492 -2.88 -20.40 30.89
CA VAL A 492 -4.23 -19.86 30.72
C VAL A 492 -5.19 -20.94 30.20
N GLN A 493 -4.73 -21.77 29.24
CA GLN A 493 -5.50 -22.91 28.76
C GLN A 493 -5.89 -23.87 29.89
N GLN A 494 -4.91 -24.25 30.72
CA GLN A 494 -5.14 -25.16 31.84
C GLN A 494 -6.12 -24.57 32.84
N ARG A 495 -5.98 -23.28 33.19
CA ARG A 495 -6.90 -22.60 34.10
C ARG A 495 -8.32 -22.62 33.54
N LEU A 496 -8.55 -22.11 32.34
CA LEU A 496 -9.88 -22.02 31.72
C LEU A 496 -10.53 -23.39 31.42
N ASN A 497 -9.75 -24.47 31.40
CA ASN A 497 -10.26 -25.83 31.27
C ASN A 497 -10.82 -26.42 32.58
N GLN A 498 -10.51 -25.83 33.74
CA GLN A 498 -10.98 -26.33 35.03
C GLN A 498 -12.48 -26.03 35.21
N GLU A 499 -13.22 -26.94 35.87
CA GLU A 499 -14.67 -26.79 36.07
C GLU A 499 -15.03 -25.64 37.01
N ASP A 500 -14.11 -25.24 37.90
CA ASP A 500 -14.28 -24.14 38.85
C ASP A 500 -14.06 -22.74 38.23
N SER A 501 -13.62 -22.66 36.97
CA SER A 501 -13.42 -21.40 36.25
C SER A 501 -14.71 -20.71 35.81
N GLY A 502 -15.86 -21.34 36.05
CA GLY A 502 -17.17 -20.80 35.67
C GLY A 502 -17.35 -20.69 34.15
N LYS A 503 -18.35 -19.91 33.76
CA LYS A 503 -18.60 -19.62 32.33
C LYS A 503 -17.64 -18.55 31.84
N TRP A 504 -17.12 -18.75 30.62
CA TRP A 504 -16.24 -17.76 30.01
C TRP A 504 -16.40 -17.66 28.49
N LEU A 505 -16.05 -16.49 27.95
CA LEU A 505 -16.04 -16.19 26.52
C LEU A 505 -14.71 -15.53 26.13
N LEU A 506 -14.00 -16.14 25.18
CA LEU A 506 -12.80 -15.56 24.58
C LEU A 506 -13.15 -14.91 23.24
N VAL A 507 -12.72 -13.66 23.02
CA VAL A 507 -12.82 -12.98 21.73
C VAL A 507 -11.40 -12.75 21.20
N PHE A 508 -11.07 -13.38 20.07
CA PHE A 508 -9.85 -13.11 19.31
C PHE A 508 -10.18 -12.16 18.17
N ASP A 509 -9.76 -10.91 18.31
CA ASP A 509 -10.04 -9.85 17.35
C ASP A 509 -8.88 -9.70 16.34
N ASN A 510 -9.20 -9.54 15.05
CA ASN A 510 -8.23 -9.45 13.94
C ASN A 510 -7.33 -10.68 13.76
N ALA A 511 -7.87 -11.89 13.92
CA ALA A 511 -7.17 -13.15 13.66
C ALA A 511 -6.99 -13.41 12.15
N ASP A 512 -6.31 -12.50 11.45
CA ASP A 512 -6.18 -12.46 9.99
C ASP A 512 -5.09 -13.43 9.50
N ASP A 513 -3.94 -13.46 10.19
CA ASP A 513 -2.83 -14.34 9.84
C ASP A 513 -2.99 -15.73 10.47
N ILE A 514 -3.18 -16.72 9.63
CA ILE A 514 -3.30 -18.12 10.05
C ILE A 514 -1.98 -18.70 10.56
N ASN A 515 -0.84 -18.16 10.13
CA ASN A 515 0.49 -18.66 10.50
C ASN A 515 0.73 -18.51 12.00
N ILE A 516 0.23 -17.43 12.62
CA ILE A 516 0.22 -17.23 14.08
C ILE A 516 -0.30 -18.48 14.82
N TRP A 517 -1.27 -19.18 14.22
CA TRP A 517 -1.95 -20.33 14.81
C TRP A 517 -1.37 -21.69 14.39
N THR A 518 -0.85 -21.79 13.16
CA THR A 518 -0.43 -23.06 12.55
C THR A 518 1.07 -23.32 12.59
N ASP A 519 1.89 -22.27 12.72
CA ASP A 519 3.33 -22.42 12.80
C ASP A 519 3.73 -23.08 14.12
N LYS A 520 4.82 -23.86 14.05
CA LYS A 520 5.41 -24.45 15.25
C LYS A 520 6.20 -23.34 15.95
N ALA A 521 6.08 -23.24 17.27
CA ALA A 521 6.94 -22.34 18.03
C ALA A 521 8.42 -22.76 17.87
N ASN A 522 9.34 -21.78 17.94
CA ASN A 522 10.78 -21.97 17.73
C ASN A 522 11.44 -22.97 18.70
N ASP A 523 10.73 -23.36 19.77
CA ASP A 523 11.14 -24.28 20.83
C ASP A 523 10.68 -25.74 20.62
N GLY A 524 9.95 -26.03 19.54
CA GLY A 524 9.41 -27.37 19.28
C GLY A 524 8.13 -27.72 20.06
N THR A 525 7.54 -26.76 20.79
CA THR A 525 6.23 -26.92 21.40
C THR A 525 5.12 -26.86 20.33
N GLY A 526 3.94 -27.42 20.62
CA GLY A 526 2.89 -27.67 19.62
C GLY A 526 2.39 -26.42 18.89
N ARG A 527 1.57 -26.61 17.84
CA ARG A 527 0.93 -25.48 17.13
C ARG A 527 0.10 -24.64 18.11
N ARG A 528 0.12 -23.31 18.02
CA ARG A 528 -0.58 -22.43 18.98
C ARG A 528 -2.09 -22.65 19.05
N ILE A 529 -2.71 -23.07 17.95
CA ILE A 529 -4.13 -23.50 17.93
C ILE A 529 -4.45 -24.63 18.93
N SER A 530 -3.44 -25.39 19.34
CA SER A 530 -3.55 -26.48 20.32
C SER A 530 -3.71 -25.97 21.75
N TYR A 531 -3.30 -24.72 22.01
CA TYR A 531 -3.43 -24.06 23.32
C TYR A 531 -4.78 -23.33 23.51
N LEU A 532 -5.69 -23.39 22.53
CA LEU A 532 -7.05 -22.91 22.75
C LEU A 532 -7.77 -23.74 23.82
N PRO A 533 -8.45 -23.12 24.81
CA PRO A 533 -9.15 -23.87 25.85
C PRO A 533 -10.33 -24.68 25.30
N LYS A 534 -10.62 -25.79 25.97
CA LYS A 534 -11.61 -26.81 25.63
C LYS A 534 -12.45 -27.11 26.89
N SER A 535 -13.28 -26.15 27.29
CA SER A 535 -14.23 -26.32 28.40
C SER A 535 -15.67 -26.37 27.90
N LYS A 536 -16.52 -27.17 28.53
CA LYS A 536 -17.99 -27.16 28.28
C LYS A 536 -18.67 -25.86 28.74
N HIS A 537 -17.97 -25.06 29.56
CA HIS A 537 -18.42 -23.76 30.04
C HIS A 537 -17.83 -22.59 29.26
N GLY A 538 -17.02 -22.88 28.24
CA GLY A 538 -16.31 -21.90 27.44
C GLY A 538 -16.86 -21.74 26.03
N SER A 539 -16.71 -20.56 25.46
CA SER A 539 -16.98 -20.27 24.05
C SER A 539 -15.91 -19.35 23.47
N ILE A 540 -15.68 -19.41 22.15
CA ILE A 540 -14.67 -18.60 21.48
C ILE A 540 -15.25 -17.92 20.24
N ILE A 541 -14.98 -16.62 20.10
CA ILE A 541 -15.30 -15.82 18.92
C ILE A 541 -13.99 -15.40 18.26
N PHE A 542 -13.95 -15.46 16.93
CA PHE A 542 -12.89 -14.90 16.11
C PHE A 542 -13.47 -13.82 15.20
N THR A 543 -12.78 -12.70 15.04
CA THR A 543 -12.99 -11.80 13.89
C THR A 543 -11.79 -11.93 12.95
N THR A 544 -12.03 -12.02 11.64
CA THR A 544 -10.95 -12.17 10.67
C THR A 544 -11.35 -11.65 9.29
N ARG A 545 -10.40 -11.17 8.51
CA ARG A 545 -10.55 -10.83 7.09
C ARG A 545 -10.39 -12.05 6.20
N SER A 546 -9.76 -13.10 6.70
CA SER A 546 -9.41 -14.30 5.95
C SER A 546 -10.45 -15.40 6.15
N ARG A 547 -11.17 -15.74 5.08
CA ARG A 547 -12.07 -16.92 5.08
C ARG A 547 -11.33 -18.21 5.45
N GLU A 548 -10.08 -18.34 5.06
CA GLU A 548 -9.28 -19.51 5.41
C GLU A 548 -9.02 -19.60 6.90
N ALA A 549 -8.64 -18.48 7.55
CA ALA A 549 -8.47 -18.43 8.99
C ALA A 549 -9.78 -18.77 9.71
N ALA A 550 -10.91 -18.21 9.25
CA ALA A 550 -12.23 -18.50 9.79
C ALA A 550 -12.56 -20.00 9.76
N VAL A 551 -12.35 -20.65 8.62
CA VAL A 551 -12.62 -22.09 8.45
C VAL A 551 -11.66 -22.94 9.28
N LYS A 552 -10.37 -22.58 9.36
CA LYS A 552 -9.40 -23.34 10.17
C LYS A 552 -9.61 -23.18 11.68
N LEU A 553 -10.07 -22.01 12.14
CA LEU A 553 -10.25 -21.71 13.57
C LEU A 553 -11.62 -22.17 14.10
N ALA A 554 -12.69 -21.99 13.31
CA ALA A 554 -14.08 -22.26 13.71
C ALA A 554 -14.75 -23.42 12.94
N GLY A 555 -14.08 -24.02 11.96
CA GLY A 555 -14.62 -25.14 11.19
C GLY A 555 -15.84 -24.71 10.36
N LYS A 556 -17.00 -25.35 10.61
CA LYS A 556 -18.26 -25.05 9.92
C LYS A 556 -19.02 -23.83 10.50
N ASN A 557 -18.62 -23.34 11.68
CA ASN A 557 -19.29 -22.27 12.40
C ASN A 557 -18.75 -20.90 11.95
N VAL A 558 -18.89 -20.60 10.66
CA VAL A 558 -18.43 -19.35 10.06
C VAL A 558 -19.61 -18.47 9.68
N VAL A 559 -19.55 -17.20 10.03
CA VAL A 559 -20.59 -16.20 9.75
C VAL A 559 -19.99 -15.14 8.80
N PRO A 560 -20.34 -15.17 7.50
CA PRO A 560 -19.89 -14.14 6.57
C PRO A 560 -20.58 -12.82 6.87
N ILE A 561 -19.80 -11.74 6.89
CA ILE A 561 -20.25 -10.36 7.07
C ILE A 561 -20.03 -9.62 5.75
N TYR A 562 -21.14 -9.29 5.10
CA TYR A 562 -21.18 -8.52 3.85
C TYR A 562 -21.36 -7.03 4.13
N GLU A 563 -21.26 -6.20 3.09
CA GLU A 563 -21.56 -4.76 3.13
C GLU A 563 -22.99 -4.50 3.65
N MET A 564 -23.24 -3.28 4.14
CA MET A 564 -24.57 -2.92 4.60
C MET A 564 -25.56 -2.87 3.43
N ASN A 565 -26.81 -3.22 3.68
CA ASN A 565 -27.88 -2.87 2.75
C ASN A 565 -28.22 -1.38 2.86
N ASP A 566 -28.95 -0.86 1.87
CA ASP A 566 -29.33 0.55 1.76
C ASP A 566 -30.00 1.10 3.05
N ALA A 567 -30.90 0.32 3.66
CA ALA A 567 -31.59 0.72 4.87
C ALA A 567 -30.65 0.82 6.09
N MET A 568 -29.77 -0.16 6.28
CA MET A 568 -28.78 -0.15 7.37
C MET A 568 -27.75 0.97 7.22
N ALA A 569 -27.27 1.19 5.99
CA ALA A 569 -26.30 2.24 5.71
C ALA A 569 -26.87 3.63 5.93
N LYS A 570 -28.15 3.83 5.56
CA LYS A 570 -28.87 5.08 5.83
C LYS A 570 -29.08 5.32 7.32
N ASP A 571 -29.50 4.31 8.08
CA ASP A 571 -29.68 4.42 9.54
C ASP A 571 -28.34 4.69 10.25
N LEU A 572 -27.24 4.07 9.79
CA LEU A 572 -25.90 4.36 10.32
C LEU A 572 -25.49 5.83 10.06
N LEU A 573 -25.71 6.31 8.84
CA LEU A 573 -25.42 7.69 8.46
C LEU A 573 -26.26 8.70 9.27
N GLU A 574 -27.54 8.40 9.48
CA GLU A 574 -28.46 9.21 10.30
C GLU A 574 -28.02 9.29 11.76
N LYS A 575 -27.59 8.18 12.38
CA LYS A 575 -27.16 8.18 13.79
C LYS A 575 -25.87 8.96 14.07
N HIS A 576 -25.04 9.19 13.07
CA HIS A 576 -23.72 9.84 13.24
C HIS A 576 -23.69 11.30 12.77
N LEU A 577 -24.65 11.73 11.94
CA LEU A 577 -24.74 13.13 11.50
C LEU A 577 -25.18 14.04 12.65
N ILE A 578 -24.50 15.17 12.82
CA ILE A 578 -24.92 16.20 13.79
C ILE A 578 -26.15 16.95 13.27
N ASP A 579 -26.20 17.23 11.97
CA ASP A 579 -27.31 17.90 11.30
C ASP A 579 -28.14 16.89 10.49
N SER A 580 -29.26 16.47 11.07
CA SER A 580 -30.20 15.53 10.44
C SER A 580 -30.93 16.11 9.23
N ASP A 581 -30.96 17.44 9.05
CA ASP A 581 -31.64 18.08 7.92
C ASP A 581 -30.86 17.86 6.60
N LEU A 582 -29.58 17.46 6.67
CA LEU A 582 -28.77 17.09 5.52
C LEU A 582 -29.27 15.84 4.78
N LEU A 583 -30.09 15.00 5.43
CA LEU A 583 -30.70 13.80 4.85
C LEU A 583 -31.92 14.07 3.97
N THR A 584 -32.35 15.33 3.84
CA THR A 584 -33.51 15.71 3.01
C THR A 584 -33.28 15.44 1.53
N ASP A 585 -32.02 15.45 1.06
CA ASP A 585 -31.65 15.03 -0.28
C ASP A 585 -31.42 13.51 -0.35
N GLY A 586 -32.51 12.78 -0.61
CA GLY A 586 -32.46 11.32 -0.78
C GLY A 586 -31.61 10.86 -1.97
N LYS A 587 -31.39 11.70 -2.99
CA LYS A 587 -30.56 11.34 -4.15
C LYS A 587 -29.07 11.45 -3.80
N ALA A 588 -28.65 12.55 -3.19
CA ALA A 588 -27.28 12.72 -2.71
C ALA A 588 -26.91 11.68 -1.65
N THR A 589 -27.84 11.37 -0.74
CA THR A 589 -27.65 10.30 0.25
C THR A 589 -27.34 8.96 -0.42
N LYS A 590 -28.15 8.56 -1.40
CA LYS A 590 -27.94 7.30 -2.11
C LYS A 590 -26.63 7.30 -2.90
N ASP A 591 -26.27 8.41 -3.53
CA ASP A 591 -25.03 8.56 -4.30
C ASP A 591 -23.79 8.38 -3.41
N VAL A 592 -23.72 9.08 -2.27
CA VAL A 592 -22.62 8.92 -1.30
C VAL A 592 -22.52 7.48 -0.80
N LEU A 593 -23.62 6.87 -0.40
CA LEU A 593 -23.61 5.49 0.11
C LEU A 593 -23.15 4.48 -0.97
N GLN A 594 -23.54 4.68 -2.23
CA GLN A 594 -23.09 3.85 -3.35
C GLN A 594 -21.58 4.00 -3.60
N LYS A 595 -21.07 5.24 -3.61
CA LYS A 595 -19.63 5.52 -3.80
C LYS A 595 -18.76 4.98 -2.66
N LEU A 596 -19.27 5.01 -1.44
CA LEU A 596 -18.63 4.41 -0.27
C LEU A 596 -18.86 2.90 -0.16
N THR A 597 -19.46 2.28 -1.18
CA THR A 597 -19.72 0.83 -1.28
C THR A 597 -20.51 0.26 -0.10
N TYR A 598 -21.32 1.10 0.55
CA TYR A 598 -22.08 0.73 1.76
C TYR A 598 -21.20 0.15 2.90
N LEU A 599 -19.93 0.56 2.96
CA LEU A 599 -18.99 0.11 3.98
C LEU A 599 -19.15 0.95 5.26
N PRO A 600 -19.47 0.36 6.43
CA PRO A 600 -19.68 1.09 7.68
C PRO A 600 -18.53 2.04 8.02
N LEU A 601 -17.28 1.56 7.88
CA LEU A 601 -16.09 2.35 8.19
C LEU A 601 -15.97 3.61 7.34
N ALA A 602 -16.23 3.47 6.03
CA ALA A 602 -16.18 4.57 5.08
C ALA A 602 -17.33 5.56 5.31
N ILE A 603 -18.50 5.06 5.70
CA ILE A 603 -19.66 5.90 6.07
C ILE A 603 -19.34 6.73 7.31
N VAL A 604 -18.83 6.13 8.39
CA VAL A 604 -18.51 6.86 9.62
C VAL A 604 -17.41 7.88 9.38
N GLN A 605 -16.39 7.54 8.58
CA GLN A 605 -15.35 8.49 8.16
C GLN A 605 -15.92 9.67 7.38
N ALA A 606 -16.78 9.40 6.39
CA ALA A 606 -17.44 10.42 5.59
C ALA A 606 -18.27 11.35 6.46
N VAL A 607 -19.03 10.80 7.42
CA VAL A 607 -19.82 11.58 8.37
C VAL A 607 -18.93 12.43 9.27
N ALA A 608 -17.81 11.89 9.78
CA ALA A 608 -16.85 12.68 10.55
C ALA A 608 -16.31 13.87 9.73
N TYR A 609 -15.93 13.63 8.48
CA TYR A 609 -15.47 14.68 7.56
C TYR A 609 -16.55 15.74 7.30
N ILE A 610 -17.79 15.31 7.05
CA ILE A 610 -18.95 16.18 6.84
C ILE A 610 -19.21 17.04 8.07
N ASN A 611 -19.22 16.44 9.26
CA ASN A 611 -19.46 17.13 10.53
C ASN A 611 -18.37 18.16 10.84
N ILE A 612 -17.09 17.82 10.62
CA ILE A 612 -15.94 18.70 10.86
C ILE A 612 -15.95 19.89 9.90
N ASN A 613 -16.15 19.62 8.60
CA ASN A 613 -16.05 20.64 7.55
C ASN A 613 -17.36 21.39 7.28
N ARG A 614 -18.48 20.95 7.88
CA ARG A 614 -19.82 21.53 7.71
C ARG A 614 -20.26 21.65 6.25
N ILE A 615 -20.06 20.58 5.49
CA ILE A 615 -20.46 20.49 4.08
C ILE A 615 -21.73 19.63 3.92
N THR A 616 -22.38 19.73 2.77
CA THR A 616 -23.56 18.91 2.44
C THR A 616 -23.16 17.54 1.87
N LEU A 617 -24.10 16.57 1.87
CA LEU A 617 -23.91 15.27 1.22
C LEU A 617 -23.63 15.42 -0.29
N LEU A 618 -24.21 16.42 -0.94
CA LEU A 618 -23.98 16.71 -2.35
C LEU A 618 -22.56 17.25 -2.60
N GLU A 619 -22.04 18.10 -1.72
CA GLU A 619 -20.66 18.58 -1.81
C GLU A 619 -19.67 17.46 -1.54
N TYR A 620 -19.93 16.59 -0.56
CA TYR A 620 -19.12 15.42 -0.31
C TYR A 620 -19.14 14.44 -1.49
N ALA A 621 -20.31 14.22 -2.11
CA ALA A 621 -20.43 13.40 -3.31
C ALA A 621 -19.58 13.93 -4.48
N LYS A 622 -19.45 15.25 -4.63
CA LYS A 622 -18.59 15.88 -5.64
C LYS A 622 -17.10 15.68 -5.33
N LEU A 623 -16.71 15.70 -4.06
CA LEU A 623 -15.33 15.36 -3.67
C LEU A 623 -14.99 13.91 -4.02
N LEU A 624 -15.97 13.00 -3.93
CA LEU A 624 -15.82 11.61 -4.37
C LEU A 624 -15.87 11.43 -5.90
N ASP A 625 -16.21 12.47 -6.67
CA ASP A 625 -16.18 12.49 -8.15
C ASP A 625 -14.92 13.18 -8.72
N ASP A 626 -14.01 13.63 -7.84
CA ASP A 626 -12.78 14.31 -8.24
C ASP A 626 -11.69 13.29 -8.66
N THR A 627 -10.43 13.72 -8.74
CA THR A 627 -9.31 12.84 -9.10
C THR A 627 -9.16 11.65 -8.15
N GLU A 628 -8.67 10.51 -8.67
CA GLU A 628 -8.37 9.30 -7.88
C GLU A 628 -7.51 9.62 -6.64
N GLN A 629 -6.56 10.57 -6.77
CA GLN A 629 -5.72 11.04 -5.67
C GLN A 629 -6.54 11.71 -4.56
N ASN A 630 -7.43 12.65 -4.91
CA ASN A 630 -8.25 13.35 -3.92
C ASN A 630 -9.18 12.39 -3.16
N ILE A 631 -9.74 11.39 -3.85
CA ILE A 631 -10.58 10.37 -3.20
C ILE A 631 -9.76 9.57 -2.20
N VAL A 632 -8.54 9.16 -2.56
CA VAL A 632 -7.65 8.42 -1.66
C VAL A 632 -7.19 9.29 -0.50
N ASP A 633 -6.87 10.57 -0.72
CA ASP A 633 -6.49 11.49 0.37
C ASP A 633 -7.63 11.62 1.39
N ILE A 634 -8.88 11.72 0.93
CA ILE A 634 -10.07 11.74 1.80
C ILE A 634 -10.21 10.42 2.55
N LEU A 635 -10.10 9.27 1.88
CA LEU A 635 -10.17 7.94 2.48
C LEU A 635 -8.97 7.62 3.40
N SER A 636 -7.88 8.36 3.24
CA SER A 636 -6.65 8.28 4.04
C SER A 636 -6.62 9.31 5.18
N THR A 637 -7.64 10.16 5.29
CA THR A 637 -7.75 11.14 6.37
C THR A 637 -8.07 10.45 7.70
N GLU A 638 -7.30 10.75 8.74
CA GLU A 638 -7.53 10.23 10.08
C GLU A 638 -8.83 10.79 10.69
N PHE A 639 -9.51 9.97 11.49
CA PHE A 639 -10.68 10.37 12.25
C PHE A 639 -10.74 9.61 13.58
N GLU A 640 -11.28 10.26 14.61
CA GLU A 640 -11.48 9.64 15.91
C GLU A 640 -12.65 8.64 15.85
N ASP A 641 -12.42 7.43 16.38
CA ASP A 641 -13.41 6.35 16.47
C ASP A 641 -13.20 5.60 17.78
N GLU A 642 -14.11 5.79 18.75
CA GLU A 642 -14.07 5.19 20.10
C GLU A 642 -14.11 3.65 20.09
N GLY A 643 -14.41 3.02 18.95
CA GLY A 643 -14.43 1.58 18.76
C GLY A 643 -13.10 0.95 18.34
N ARG A 644 -11.98 1.66 18.47
CA ARG A 644 -10.65 1.24 17.96
C ARG A 644 -9.56 1.26 19.03
N TYR A 645 -8.49 0.51 18.79
CA TYR A 645 -7.32 0.52 19.66
C TYR A 645 -6.56 1.85 19.52
N ASP A 646 -6.27 2.51 20.64
CA ASP A 646 -5.60 3.83 20.73
C ASP A 646 -4.28 3.94 19.93
N ASN A 647 -3.63 2.81 19.65
CA ASN A 647 -2.32 2.73 18.99
C ASN A 647 -2.42 2.45 17.48
N ILE A 648 -3.63 2.35 16.91
CA ILE A 648 -3.85 1.95 15.51
C ILE A 648 -4.48 3.10 14.71
N ASN A 649 -3.62 3.92 14.09
CA ASN A 649 -4.03 4.92 13.10
C ASN A 649 -4.32 4.22 11.77
N ASN A 650 -5.57 3.91 11.48
CA ASN A 650 -5.97 3.23 10.24
C ASN A 650 -7.14 3.94 9.54
N PRO A 651 -6.85 4.93 8.69
CA PRO A 651 -7.77 5.33 7.64
C PRO A 651 -8.29 4.13 6.83
N VAL A 652 -9.45 4.29 6.17
CA VAL A 652 -10.07 3.22 5.39
C VAL A 652 -9.10 2.61 4.36
N ALA A 653 -8.27 3.44 3.71
CA ALA A 653 -7.24 3.00 2.78
C ALA A 653 -6.19 2.06 3.42
N THR A 654 -5.74 2.36 4.64
CA THR A 654 -4.75 1.55 5.36
C THR A 654 -5.26 0.15 5.69
N THR A 655 -6.56 0.00 5.92
CA THR A 655 -7.15 -1.32 6.18
C THR A 655 -7.00 -2.27 4.99
N TRP A 656 -7.07 -1.76 3.76
CA TRP A 656 -6.84 -2.56 2.57
C TRP A 656 -5.35 -2.74 2.28
N LEU A 657 -4.52 -1.73 2.53
CA LEU A 657 -3.08 -1.83 2.37
C LEU A 657 -2.47 -2.96 3.23
N VAL A 658 -2.85 -3.04 4.51
CA VAL A 658 -2.42 -4.13 5.40
C VAL A 658 -2.83 -5.50 4.85
N SER A 659 -4.03 -5.61 4.29
CA SER A 659 -4.51 -6.87 3.70
C SER A 659 -3.76 -7.19 2.39
N PHE A 660 -3.42 -6.17 1.60
CA PHE A 660 -2.63 -6.31 0.39
C PHE A 660 -1.20 -6.80 0.69
N GLU A 661 -0.53 -6.24 1.70
CA GLU A 661 0.80 -6.68 2.15
C GLU A 661 0.80 -8.15 2.60
N GLN A 662 -0.23 -8.57 3.34
CA GLN A 662 -0.42 -9.97 3.71
C GLN A 662 -0.60 -10.87 2.48
N ILE A 663 -1.43 -10.45 1.52
CA ILE A 663 -1.62 -11.18 0.26
C ILE A 663 -0.29 -11.30 -0.50
N GLN A 664 0.49 -10.22 -0.57
CA GLN A 664 1.77 -10.17 -1.26
C GLN A 664 2.79 -11.15 -0.65
N THR A 665 2.86 -11.21 0.68
CA THR A 665 3.76 -12.14 1.37
C THR A 665 3.34 -13.60 1.16
N ARG A 666 2.02 -13.84 1.11
CA ARG A 666 1.45 -15.19 1.12
C ARG A 666 1.32 -15.82 -0.26
N ASN A 667 0.95 -15.02 -1.26
CA ASN A 667 0.80 -15.45 -2.65
C ASN A 667 1.13 -14.28 -3.59
N PRO A 668 2.38 -14.20 -4.08
CA PRO A 668 2.81 -13.15 -4.99
C PRO A 668 1.93 -13.05 -6.25
N LEU A 669 1.46 -14.19 -6.80
CA LEU A 669 0.58 -14.19 -7.97
C LEU A 669 -0.78 -13.52 -7.69
N ALA A 670 -1.31 -13.63 -6.48
CA ALA A 670 -2.54 -12.93 -6.09
C ALA A 670 -2.32 -11.41 -6.03
N ALA A 671 -1.17 -10.96 -5.53
CA ALA A 671 -0.80 -9.54 -5.57
C ALA A 671 -0.56 -9.03 -7.00
N GLU A 672 0.05 -9.86 -7.87
CA GLU A 672 0.18 -9.57 -9.31
C GLU A 672 -1.20 -9.42 -9.98
N TYR A 673 -2.16 -10.28 -9.64
CA TYR A 673 -3.54 -10.18 -10.15
C TYR A 673 -4.23 -8.89 -9.69
N LEU A 674 -4.11 -8.51 -8.42
CA LEU A 674 -4.66 -7.23 -7.94
C LEU A 674 -4.03 -6.04 -8.67
N SER A 675 -2.70 -6.07 -8.85
CA SER A 675 -1.96 -5.02 -9.55
C SER A 675 -2.41 -4.92 -11.01
N PHE A 676 -2.56 -6.05 -11.70
CA PHE A 676 -3.07 -6.11 -13.07
C PHE A 676 -4.52 -5.63 -13.16
N MET A 677 -5.40 -6.09 -12.27
CA MET A 677 -6.83 -5.73 -12.28
C MET A 677 -7.04 -4.22 -12.04
N SER A 678 -6.13 -3.56 -11.31
CA SER A 678 -6.14 -2.10 -11.12
C SER A 678 -5.89 -1.28 -12.40
N CYS A 679 -5.40 -1.92 -13.46
CA CYS A 679 -5.12 -1.31 -14.77
C CYS A 679 -6.23 -1.55 -15.80
N VAL A 680 -7.30 -2.27 -15.43
CA VAL A 680 -8.48 -2.53 -16.28
C VAL A 680 -9.75 -2.12 -15.57
N ASN A 681 -10.90 -2.15 -16.27
CA ASN A 681 -12.20 -1.94 -15.65
C ASN A 681 -12.41 -2.94 -14.50
N ALA A 682 -12.85 -2.46 -13.33
CA ALA A 682 -12.99 -3.25 -12.12
C ALA A 682 -14.08 -4.33 -12.19
N ASN A 683 -15.03 -4.22 -13.13
CA ASN A 683 -16.17 -5.13 -13.25
C ASN A 683 -16.02 -6.05 -14.47
N ASP A 684 -16.61 -7.25 -14.37
CA ASP A 684 -16.72 -8.26 -15.42
C ASP A 684 -15.38 -8.71 -16.03
N ILE A 685 -14.31 -8.72 -15.23
CA ILE A 685 -12.96 -9.09 -15.65
C ILE A 685 -12.92 -10.58 -16.00
N PRO A 686 -12.70 -10.98 -17.27
CA PRO A 686 -12.63 -12.40 -17.63
C PRO A 686 -11.42 -13.07 -16.95
N GLU A 687 -11.58 -14.26 -16.37
CA GLU A 687 -10.43 -15.00 -15.79
C GLU A 687 -9.28 -15.20 -16.79
N SER A 688 -9.61 -15.36 -18.07
CA SER A 688 -8.65 -15.50 -19.17
C SER A 688 -7.84 -14.23 -19.47
N LEU A 689 -8.31 -13.06 -19.02
CA LEU A 689 -7.57 -11.81 -19.16
C LEU A 689 -6.34 -11.76 -18.25
N LEU A 690 -6.44 -12.37 -17.06
CA LEU A 690 -5.38 -12.37 -16.07
C LEU A 690 -4.08 -13.00 -16.63
N PRO A 691 -2.90 -12.54 -16.17
CA PRO A 691 -1.63 -13.17 -16.52
C PRO A 691 -1.63 -14.68 -16.18
N PRO A 692 -1.11 -15.54 -17.07
CA PRO A 692 -1.07 -16.97 -16.81
C PRO A 692 -0.15 -17.28 -15.62
N GLY A 693 -0.62 -18.12 -14.69
CA GLY A 693 0.19 -18.59 -13.58
C GLY A 693 1.13 -19.73 -13.99
N LEU A 694 2.06 -20.11 -13.10
CA LEU A 694 2.94 -21.28 -13.32
C LEU A 694 2.17 -22.60 -13.52
N SER A 695 0.96 -22.69 -12.98
CA SER A 695 0.04 -23.81 -13.17
C SER A 695 -1.41 -23.38 -12.93
N ARG A 696 -2.38 -24.12 -13.47
CA ARG A 696 -3.82 -23.87 -13.21
C ARG A 696 -4.16 -23.91 -11.72
N LYS A 697 -3.45 -24.74 -10.93
CA LYS A 697 -3.62 -24.77 -9.48
C LYS A 697 -3.22 -23.43 -8.85
N ASN A 698 -2.07 -22.86 -9.24
CA ASN A 698 -1.61 -21.56 -8.74
C ASN A 698 -2.61 -20.44 -9.04
N GLU A 699 -3.22 -20.44 -10.23
CA GLU A 699 -4.26 -19.46 -10.61
C GLU A 699 -5.50 -19.59 -9.72
N ILE A 700 -5.99 -20.82 -9.51
CA ILE A 700 -7.15 -21.09 -8.65
C ILE A 700 -6.85 -20.67 -7.21
N ASP A 701 -5.65 -20.99 -6.70
CA ASP A 701 -5.21 -20.64 -5.35
C ASP A 701 -5.10 -19.11 -5.19
N ALA A 702 -4.55 -18.40 -6.19
CA ALA A 702 -4.44 -16.94 -6.19
C ALA A 702 -5.81 -16.26 -6.17
N ILE A 703 -6.70 -16.62 -7.11
CA ILE A 703 -8.07 -16.09 -7.14
C ILE A 703 -8.84 -16.49 -5.87
N GLY A 704 -8.61 -17.70 -5.36
CA GLY A 704 -9.17 -18.18 -4.09
C GLY A 704 -8.75 -17.33 -2.89
N ILE A 705 -7.50 -16.88 -2.83
CA ILE A 705 -7.02 -15.97 -1.78
C ILE A 705 -7.68 -14.60 -1.91
N LEU A 706 -7.75 -14.03 -3.11
CA LEU A 706 -8.40 -12.73 -3.32
C LEU A 706 -9.87 -12.74 -2.92
N ASP A 707 -10.58 -13.81 -3.26
CA ASP A 707 -11.97 -14.07 -2.86
C ASP A 707 -12.07 -14.29 -1.34
N ALA A 708 -11.11 -14.98 -0.73
CA ALA A 708 -11.06 -15.21 0.71
C ALA A 708 -10.87 -13.93 1.54
N TYR A 709 -10.16 -12.94 0.99
CA TYR A 709 -10.04 -11.59 1.56
C TYR A 709 -11.20 -10.66 1.18
N SER A 710 -12.15 -11.14 0.37
CA SER A 710 -13.28 -10.35 -0.18
C SER A 710 -12.84 -9.16 -1.04
N PHE A 711 -11.62 -9.20 -1.61
CA PHE A 711 -11.12 -8.16 -2.52
C PHE A 711 -11.74 -8.27 -3.90
N ILE A 712 -12.20 -9.47 -4.24
CA ILE A 712 -12.92 -9.78 -5.46
C ILE A 712 -14.18 -10.58 -5.17
N SER A 713 -15.10 -10.61 -6.13
CA SER A 713 -16.22 -11.54 -6.17
C SER A 713 -16.21 -12.34 -7.46
N LYS A 714 -16.57 -13.63 -7.36
CA LYS A 714 -16.59 -14.56 -8.51
C LYS A 714 -17.97 -14.64 -9.14
N ARG A 715 -18.06 -14.43 -10.45
CA ARG A 715 -19.24 -14.72 -11.27
C ARG A 715 -19.10 -16.09 -11.92
N SER A 716 -19.54 -17.13 -11.23
CA SER A 716 -19.31 -18.52 -11.63
C SER A 716 -19.93 -18.90 -12.97
N ALA A 717 -21.05 -18.27 -13.37
CA ALA A 717 -21.71 -18.52 -14.65
C ALA A 717 -20.86 -18.08 -15.84
N ASP A 718 -20.16 -16.95 -15.72
CA ASP A 718 -19.51 -16.27 -16.84
C ASP A 718 -17.98 -16.37 -16.82
N LYS A 719 -17.41 -17.07 -15.81
CA LYS A 719 -15.95 -17.11 -15.54
C LYS A 719 -15.35 -15.69 -15.50
N ALA A 720 -16.04 -14.80 -14.77
CA ALA A 720 -15.66 -13.41 -14.60
C ALA A 720 -15.44 -13.09 -13.13
N ILE A 721 -14.69 -12.02 -12.89
CA ILE A 721 -14.31 -11.52 -11.58
C ILE A 721 -14.67 -10.04 -11.51
N ASP A 722 -15.27 -9.61 -10.41
CA ASP A 722 -15.36 -8.19 -10.07
C ASP A 722 -14.37 -7.88 -8.96
N MET A 723 -13.55 -6.85 -9.15
CA MET A 723 -12.70 -6.27 -8.12
C MET A 723 -13.50 -5.21 -7.36
N HIS A 724 -13.43 -5.22 -6.04
CA HIS A 724 -14.14 -4.23 -5.22
C HIS A 724 -13.64 -2.82 -5.55
N GLN A 725 -14.55 -1.87 -5.81
CA GLN A 725 -14.21 -0.55 -6.38
C GLN A 725 -13.19 0.24 -5.54
N LEU A 726 -13.35 0.26 -4.22
CA LEU A 726 -12.38 0.95 -3.35
C LEU A 726 -11.03 0.21 -3.26
N VAL A 727 -11.02 -1.11 -3.41
CA VAL A 727 -9.78 -1.90 -3.46
C VAL A 727 -9.06 -1.61 -4.78
N HIS A 728 -9.79 -1.52 -5.89
CA HIS A 728 -9.28 -1.12 -7.20
C HIS A 728 -8.61 0.26 -7.14
N LEU A 729 -9.30 1.25 -6.57
CA LEU A 729 -8.78 2.61 -6.39
C LEU A 729 -7.52 2.65 -5.52
N VAL A 730 -7.55 2.06 -4.32
CA VAL A 730 -6.42 2.11 -3.39
C VAL A 730 -5.22 1.32 -3.90
N THR A 731 -5.44 0.18 -4.57
CA THR A 731 -4.34 -0.57 -5.21
C THR A 731 -3.67 0.25 -6.31
N ARG A 732 -4.48 0.94 -7.13
CA ARG A 732 -3.99 1.79 -8.21
C ARG A 732 -3.16 2.96 -7.69
N ASN A 733 -3.66 3.65 -6.66
CA ASN A 733 -2.96 4.76 -6.03
C ASN A 733 -1.64 4.31 -5.37
N TRP A 734 -1.66 3.20 -4.63
CA TRP A 734 -0.44 2.61 -4.07
C TRP A 734 0.60 2.31 -5.14
N LEU A 735 0.20 1.71 -6.27
CA LEU A 735 1.12 1.48 -7.40
C LEU A 735 1.68 2.78 -7.99
N GLN A 736 0.91 3.87 -7.97
CA GLN A 736 1.36 5.18 -8.42
C GLN A 736 2.40 5.77 -7.48
N GLU A 737 2.18 5.72 -6.16
CA GLU A 737 3.14 6.15 -5.14
C GLU A 737 4.46 5.37 -5.21
N GLN A 738 4.39 4.07 -5.51
CA GLN A 738 5.56 3.21 -5.70
C GLN A 738 6.22 3.35 -7.08
N ASN A 739 5.71 4.21 -7.97
CA ASN A 739 6.16 4.35 -9.37
C ASN A 739 6.09 3.04 -10.18
N LEU A 740 5.15 2.15 -9.84
CA LEU A 740 4.93 0.86 -10.50
C LEU A 740 3.72 0.85 -11.44
N LEU A 741 2.80 1.81 -11.32
CA LEU A 741 1.53 1.80 -12.06
C LEU A 741 1.73 1.86 -13.59
N ALA A 742 2.70 2.65 -14.07
CA ALA A 742 3.03 2.69 -15.50
C ALA A 742 3.50 1.33 -16.02
N GLN A 743 4.36 0.64 -15.25
CA GLN A 743 4.88 -0.69 -15.61
C GLN A 743 3.77 -1.74 -15.67
N TRP A 744 2.83 -1.71 -14.71
CA TRP A 744 1.67 -2.59 -14.73
C TRP A 744 0.69 -2.28 -15.86
N THR A 745 0.54 -1.00 -16.21
CA THR A 745 -0.24 -0.57 -17.38
C THR A 745 0.38 -1.11 -18.67
N GLU A 746 1.70 -1.04 -18.82
CA GLU A 746 2.42 -1.63 -19.97
C GLU A 746 2.19 -3.14 -20.08
N ARG A 747 2.33 -3.88 -18.97
CA ARG A 747 2.04 -5.33 -18.93
C ARG A 747 0.60 -5.64 -19.34
N THR A 748 -0.35 -4.81 -18.91
CA THR A 748 -1.76 -4.94 -19.23
C THR A 748 -2.02 -4.72 -20.72
N VAL A 749 -1.41 -3.68 -21.32
CA VAL A 749 -1.50 -3.43 -22.76
C VAL A 749 -0.94 -4.60 -23.56
N SER A 750 0.23 -5.12 -23.20
CA SER A 750 0.82 -6.28 -23.87
C SER A 750 -0.09 -7.50 -23.80
N ARG A 751 -0.68 -7.79 -22.63
CA ARG A 751 -1.62 -8.90 -22.46
C ARG A 751 -2.89 -8.74 -23.31
N LEU A 752 -3.47 -7.54 -23.35
CA LEU A 752 -4.63 -7.24 -24.20
C LEU A 752 -4.29 -7.37 -25.68
N ASN A 753 -3.09 -6.95 -26.08
CA ASN A 753 -2.59 -7.13 -27.43
C ASN A 753 -2.55 -8.60 -27.84
N ASP A 754 -2.08 -9.49 -26.96
CA ASP A 754 -2.02 -10.94 -27.22
C ASP A 754 -3.41 -11.56 -27.38
N ILE A 755 -4.35 -11.17 -26.53
CA ILE A 755 -5.72 -11.72 -26.57
C ILE A 755 -6.48 -11.24 -27.82
N LEU A 756 -6.24 -10.00 -28.27
CA LEU A 756 -6.92 -9.42 -29.43
C LEU A 756 -6.24 -9.76 -30.78
N GLN A 757 -5.25 -10.65 -30.83
CA GLN A 757 -4.50 -10.99 -32.06
C GLN A 757 -5.40 -11.52 -33.20
N GLU A 758 -6.43 -12.32 -32.90
CA GLU A 758 -7.29 -12.95 -33.91
C GLU A 758 -8.67 -12.29 -34.03
N SER A 759 -8.80 -10.97 -33.84
CA SER A 759 -10.11 -10.31 -33.99
C SER A 759 -10.69 -10.60 -35.39
N SER A 760 -11.67 -11.50 -35.45
CA SER A 760 -12.38 -12.03 -36.63
C SER A 760 -13.88 -11.95 -36.34
N ASP A 761 -14.73 -12.04 -37.37
CA ASP A 761 -16.17 -12.09 -37.13
C ASP A 761 -16.58 -13.40 -36.44
N GLN A 762 -15.77 -14.46 -36.58
CA GLN A 762 -16.00 -15.78 -35.98
C GLN A 762 -15.82 -15.77 -34.45
N ASN A 763 -15.00 -14.88 -33.90
CA ASN A 763 -14.77 -14.77 -32.44
C ASN A 763 -15.31 -13.45 -31.85
N ARG A 764 -16.33 -12.87 -32.49
CA ARG A 764 -16.99 -11.62 -32.08
C ARG A 764 -17.42 -11.57 -30.62
N SER A 765 -18.01 -12.64 -30.10
CA SER A 765 -18.42 -12.72 -28.69
C SER A 765 -17.24 -12.66 -27.72
N VAL A 766 -16.07 -13.16 -28.13
CA VAL A 766 -14.87 -13.26 -27.30
C VAL A 766 -14.20 -11.91 -27.17
N TRP A 767 -13.83 -11.25 -28.28
CA TRP A 767 -13.14 -9.96 -28.21
C TRP A 767 -14.02 -8.85 -27.62
N ARG A 768 -15.35 -8.92 -27.76
CA ARG A 768 -16.30 -7.99 -27.14
C ARG A 768 -16.14 -7.86 -25.63
N ARG A 769 -15.91 -8.98 -24.92
CA ARG A 769 -15.69 -8.97 -23.47
C ARG A 769 -14.44 -8.19 -23.07
N TYR A 770 -13.39 -8.21 -23.90
CA TYR A 770 -12.13 -7.54 -23.59
C TYR A 770 -12.10 -6.06 -24.00
N LEU A 771 -13.02 -5.61 -24.87
CA LEU A 771 -13.02 -4.22 -25.35
C LEU A 771 -13.17 -3.19 -24.23
N VAL A 772 -14.06 -3.44 -23.26
CA VAL A 772 -14.27 -2.50 -22.13
C VAL A 772 -12.99 -2.32 -21.31
N HIS A 773 -12.25 -3.42 -21.08
CA HIS A 773 -10.96 -3.37 -20.39
C HIS A 773 -9.89 -2.67 -21.23
N ALA A 774 -9.85 -2.92 -22.54
CA ALA A 774 -8.91 -2.24 -23.43
C ALA A 774 -9.13 -0.73 -23.48
N TYR A 775 -10.39 -0.28 -23.54
CA TYR A 775 -10.73 1.15 -23.44
C TYR A 775 -10.25 1.76 -22.13
N TYR A 776 -10.58 1.12 -21.00
CA TYR A 776 -10.16 1.59 -19.68
C TYR A 776 -8.63 1.75 -19.61
N THR A 777 -7.87 0.76 -20.10
CA THR A 777 -6.41 0.83 -20.11
C THR A 777 -5.88 1.93 -21.05
N LEU A 778 -6.54 2.17 -22.19
CA LEU A 778 -6.13 3.19 -23.18
C LEU A 778 -6.41 4.64 -22.75
N GLU A 779 -7.40 4.86 -21.88
CA GLU A 779 -7.69 6.17 -21.27
C GLU A 779 -6.59 6.63 -20.29
N SER A 780 -5.71 5.72 -19.87
CA SER A 780 -4.60 6.06 -18.99
C SER A 780 -3.51 6.87 -19.71
N ASP A 781 -3.24 8.09 -19.22
CA ASP A 781 -2.13 8.94 -19.67
C ASP A 781 -0.76 8.57 -19.05
N LEU A 782 -0.67 7.44 -18.36
CA LEU A 782 0.55 7.02 -17.64
C LEU A 782 1.66 6.49 -18.55
N VAL A 783 1.29 6.07 -19.76
CA VAL A 783 2.22 5.58 -20.77
C VAL A 783 2.20 6.54 -21.95
N SER A 784 3.36 6.78 -22.55
CA SER A 784 3.48 7.67 -23.71
C SER A 784 2.47 7.29 -24.80
N LYS A 785 1.79 8.29 -25.37
CA LYS A 785 0.86 8.10 -26.50
C LYS A 785 1.57 7.50 -27.72
N ASP A 786 2.87 7.78 -27.86
CA ASP A 786 3.72 7.30 -28.95
C ASP A 786 4.34 5.89 -28.66
N TRP A 787 3.93 5.21 -27.58
CA TRP A 787 4.46 3.88 -27.23
C TRP A 787 3.89 2.78 -28.14
N GLY A 788 4.77 2.02 -28.81
CA GLY A 788 4.42 1.09 -29.89
C GLY A 788 3.34 0.05 -29.56
N GLU A 789 3.40 -0.57 -28.38
CA GLU A 789 2.41 -1.55 -27.93
C GLU A 789 1.04 -0.89 -27.68
N ARG A 790 1.00 0.33 -27.12
CA ARG A 790 -0.27 1.08 -26.96
C ARG A 790 -0.86 1.43 -28.32
N ILE A 791 -0.07 1.93 -29.27
CA ILE A 791 -0.55 2.23 -30.62
C ILE A 791 -1.12 0.97 -31.29
N ASN A 792 -0.46 -0.18 -31.10
CA ASN A 792 -0.97 -1.46 -31.60
C ASN A 792 -2.33 -1.83 -30.98
N LEU A 793 -2.49 -1.62 -29.67
CA LEU A 793 -3.76 -1.85 -28.99
C LEU A 793 -4.86 -0.90 -29.48
N VAL A 794 -4.56 0.41 -29.62
CA VAL A 794 -5.49 1.40 -30.19
C VAL A 794 -5.94 0.96 -31.59
N ARG A 795 -5.00 0.50 -32.42
CA ARG A 795 -5.28 -0.03 -33.77
C ARG A 795 -6.25 -1.20 -33.72
N LYS A 796 -6.00 -2.20 -32.88
CA LYS A 796 -6.87 -3.38 -32.72
C LYS A 796 -8.26 -3.01 -32.19
N VAL A 797 -8.34 -2.13 -31.20
CA VAL A 797 -9.62 -1.65 -30.65
C VAL A 797 -10.43 -0.91 -31.72
N GLY A 798 -9.81 0.00 -32.47
CA GLY A 798 -10.48 0.70 -33.58
C GLY A 798 -10.99 -0.24 -34.68
N MET A 799 -10.21 -1.27 -35.03
CA MET A 799 -10.68 -2.30 -35.97
C MET A 799 -11.90 -3.07 -35.44
N CYS A 800 -11.89 -3.48 -34.16
CA CYS A 800 -13.01 -4.17 -33.55
C CYS A 800 -14.29 -3.30 -33.56
N LEU A 801 -14.17 -2.02 -33.22
CA LEU A 801 -15.28 -1.06 -33.25
C LEU A 801 -15.84 -0.85 -34.67
N GLY A 802 -14.95 -0.76 -35.66
CA GLY A 802 -15.35 -0.69 -37.07
C GLY A 802 -16.20 -1.89 -37.47
N ARG A 803 -15.87 -3.09 -36.98
CA ARG A 803 -16.67 -4.31 -37.21
C ARG A 803 -17.97 -4.35 -36.43
N GLU A 804 -18.03 -3.69 -35.28
CA GLU A 804 -19.29 -3.47 -34.57
C GLU A 804 -20.23 -2.48 -35.26
N GLY A 805 -19.75 -1.75 -36.27
CA GLY A 805 -20.48 -0.64 -36.89
C GLY A 805 -20.39 0.66 -36.07
N ARG A 806 -19.56 0.71 -35.02
CA ARG A 806 -19.29 1.90 -34.21
C ARG A 806 -18.24 2.78 -34.89
N PHE A 807 -18.52 3.17 -36.13
CA PHE A 807 -17.53 3.79 -37.01
C PHE A 807 -17.02 5.13 -36.48
N ASN A 808 -17.84 5.91 -35.77
CA ASN A 808 -17.43 7.20 -35.21
C ASN A 808 -16.29 7.04 -34.21
N GLU A 809 -16.44 6.10 -33.27
CA GLU A 809 -15.43 5.81 -32.24
C GLU A 809 -14.17 5.21 -32.86
N ALA A 810 -14.34 4.29 -33.81
CA ALA A 810 -13.24 3.72 -34.59
C ALA A 810 -12.43 4.81 -35.34
N GLY A 811 -13.13 5.79 -35.92
CA GLY A 811 -12.52 6.87 -36.69
C GLY A 811 -11.64 7.78 -35.82
N VAL A 812 -12.07 8.08 -34.59
CA VAL A 812 -11.26 8.87 -33.63
C VAL A 812 -9.95 8.14 -33.32
N LEU A 813 -10.03 6.85 -32.97
CA LEU A 813 -8.85 6.05 -32.65
C LEU A 813 -7.91 5.87 -33.85
N MET A 814 -8.45 5.63 -35.05
CA MET A 814 -7.61 5.47 -36.25
C MET A 814 -6.97 6.80 -36.69
N ALA A 815 -7.62 7.95 -36.46
CA ALA A 815 -7.03 9.25 -36.71
C ALA A 815 -5.83 9.52 -35.78
N GLU A 816 -5.95 9.17 -34.49
CA GLU A 816 -4.83 9.21 -33.55
C GLU A 816 -3.66 8.34 -34.03
N VAL A 817 -3.92 7.08 -34.39
CA VAL A 817 -2.90 6.15 -34.91
C VAL A 817 -2.21 6.70 -36.17
N MET A 818 -2.98 7.24 -37.11
CA MET A 818 -2.44 7.81 -38.34
C MET A 818 -1.49 9.00 -38.05
N GLU A 819 -1.89 9.93 -37.19
CA GLU A 819 -1.05 11.09 -36.87
C GLU A 819 0.23 10.70 -36.13
N ILE A 820 0.16 9.70 -35.25
CA ILE A 820 1.35 9.14 -34.58
C ILE A 820 2.26 8.42 -35.58
N ASP A 821 1.72 7.56 -36.46
CA ASP A 821 2.50 6.85 -37.47
C ASP A 821 3.22 7.86 -38.41
N LYS A 822 2.53 8.94 -38.83
CA LYS A 822 3.16 10.03 -39.61
C LYS A 822 4.32 10.70 -38.88
N LYS A 823 4.16 10.98 -37.59
CA LYS A 823 5.17 11.65 -36.76
C LYS A 823 6.37 10.75 -36.48
N VAL A 824 6.14 9.48 -36.13
CA VAL A 824 7.17 8.54 -35.65
C VAL A 824 7.86 7.81 -36.80
N LEU A 825 7.09 7.33 -37.79
CA LEU A 825 7.59 6.51 -38.89
C LEU A 825 7.80 7.32 -40.19
N GLY A 826 7.15 8.48 -40.29
CA GLY A 826 7.17 9.33 -41.48
C GLY A 826 6.01 9.04 -42.43
N ASN A 827 5.73 10.00 -43.32
CA ASN A 827 4.60 9.96 -44.27
C ASN A 827 4.72 8.85 -45.33
N GLU A 828 5.92 8.36 -45.61
CA GLU A 828 6.17 7.36 -46.67
C GLU A 828 6.33 5.93 -46.11
N ASN A 829 6.24 5.74 -44.80
CA ASN A 829 6.35 4.41 -44.21
C ASN A 829 5.12 3.54 -44.57
N PRO A 830 5.29 2.28 -44.98
CA PRO A 830 4.17 1.39 -45.31
C PRO A 830 3.09 1.29 -44.23
N GLN A 831 3.48 1.30 -42.95
CA GLN A 831 2.54 1.25 -41.83
C GLN A 831 1.68 2.52 -41.74
N THR A 832 2.28 3.70 -41.95
CA THR A 832 1.57 4.98 -42.05
C THR A 832 0.57 4.97 -43.20
N LEU A 833 0.96 4.40 -44.34
CA LEU A 833 0.07 4.29 -45.50
C LEU A 833 -1.10 3.34 -45.24
N THR A 834 -0.89 2.30 -44.44
CA THR A 834 -1.96 1.40 -43.97
C THR A 834 -2.92 2.11 -43.03
N SER A 835 -2.45 2.84 -42.02
CA SER A 835 -3.34 3.59 -41.12
C SER A 835 -4.12 4.69 -41.85
N MET A 836 -3.51 5.36 -42.85
CA MET A 836 -4.25 6.28 -43.73
C MET A 836 -5.36 5.58 -44.53
N ASN A 837 -5.07 4.42 -45.13
CA ASN A 837 -6.07 3.65 -45.88
C ASN A 837 -7.23 3.18 -44.99
N ASP A 838 -6.93 2.73 -43.77
CA ASP A 838 -7.91 2.22 -42.81
C ASP A 838 -8.81 3.34 -42.30
N LEU A 839 -8.26 4.52 -42.01
CA LEU A 839 -9.06 5.70 -41.65
C LEU A 839 -9.99 6.13 -42.79
N ALA A 840 -9.48 6.19 -44.03
CA ALA A 840 -10.30 6.50 -45.20
C ALA A 840 -11.43 5.47 -45.41
N TYR A 841 -11.16 4.20 -45.14
CA TYR A 841 -12.17 3.15 -45.17
C TYR A 841 -13.25 3.35 -44.11
N LEU A 842 -12.89 3.76 -42.90
CA LEU A 842 -13.88 4.08 -41.86
C LEU A 842 -14.75 5.28 -42.25
N PHE A 843 -14.18 6.34 -42.82
CA PHE A 843 -14.97 7.46 -43.34
C PHE A 843 -15.88 7.03 -44.49
N PHE A 844 -15.40 6.20 -45.41
CA PHE A 844 -16.23 5.60 -46.45
C PHE A 844 -17.43 4.84 -45.87
N ARG A 845 -17.21 4.01 -44.85
CA ARG A 845 -18.29 3.25 -44.18
C ARG A 845 -19.28 4.15 -43.42
N GLN A 846 -18.88 5.35 -43.02
CA GLN A 846 -19.76 6.38 -42.44
C GLN A 846 -20.56 7.16 -43.49
N GLY A 847 -20.29 6.98 -44.79
CA GLY A 847 -20.83 7.84 -45.84
C GLY A 847 -20.14 9.21 -45.96
N LYS A 848 -19.03 9.41 -45.23
CA LYS A 848 -18.20 10.62 -45.25
C LYS A 848 -17.22 10.58 -46.42
N TYR A 849 -17.79 10.64 -47.63
CA TYR A 849 -17.04 10.43 -48.85
C TYR A 849 -16.06 11.57 -49.15
N ASP A 850 -16.43 12.80 -48.79
CA ASP A 850 -15.61 13.99 -49.02
C ASP A 850 -14.36 14.01 -48.14
N GLU A 851 -14.43 13.43 -46.94
CA GLU A 851 -13.28 13.23 -46.05
C GLU A 851 -12.41 12.04 -46.48
N ALA A 852 -13.01 10.97 -47.02
CA ALA A 852 -12.30 9.76 -47.45
C ALA A 852 -11.49 9.97 -48.75
N GLU A 853 -12.03 10.71 -49.72
CA GLU A 853 -11.42 10.90 -51.04
C GLU A 853 -10.00 11.46 -51.02
N PRO A 854 -9.69 12.58 -50.33
CA PRO A 854 -8.34 13.13 -50.32
C PRO A 854 -7.33 12.16 -49.71
N ILE A 855 -7.74 11.44 -48.66
CA ILE A 855 -6.87 10.45 -48.00
C ILE A 855 -6.58 9.29 -48.94
N TYR A 856 -7.59 8.72 -49.61
CA TYR A 856 -7.37 7.63 -50.57
C TYR A 856 -6.49 8.04 -51.76
N ARG A 857 -6.71 9.24 -52.33
CA ARG A 857 -5.88 9.75 -53.43
C ARG A 857 -4.42 9.93 -52.99
N GLN A 858 -4.21 10.51 -51.80
CA GLN A 858 -2.88 10.69 -51.24
C GLN A 858 -2.20 9.34 -50.94
N THR A 859 -2.89 8.42 -50.26
CA THR A 859 -2.38 7.08 -49.94
C THR A 859 -2.00 6.31 -51.20
N LEU A 860 -2.84 6.35 -52.24
CA LEU A 860 -2.54 5.71 -53.52
C LEU A 860 -1.27 6.28 -54.16
N GLN A 861 -1.14 7.61 -54.21
CA GLN A 861 0.04 8.27 -54.76
C GLN A 861 1.31 7.87 -54.02
N LEU A 862 1.27 7.86 -52.69
CA LEU A 862 2.41 7.49 -51.85
C LEU A 862 2.74 5.99 -51.97
N ARG A 863 1.75 5.09 -51.97
CA ARG A 863 1.98 3.65 -52.16
C ARG A 863 2.55 3.35 -53.54
N ALA A 864 2.06 3.99 -54.60
CA ALA A 864 2.63 3.84 -55.93
C ALA A 864 4.10 4.31 -55.99
N LYS A 865 4.45 5.38 -55.27
CA LYS A 865 5.84 5.87 -55.16
C LYS A 865 6.74 4.92 -54.37
N VAL A 866 6.27 4.43 -53.22
CA VAL A 866 7.08 3.66 -52.26
C VAL A 866 7.15 2.18 -52.61
N LEU A 867 6.05 1.59 -53.08
CA LEU A 867 5.88 0.16 -53.32
C LEU A 867 5.77 -0.21 -54.81
N GLY A 868 5.40 0.73 -55.69
CA GLY A 868 5.24 0.53 -57.15
C GLY A 868 3.79 0.28 -57.63
N ASP A 869 3.58 0.26 -58.96
CA ASP A 869 2.25 0.09 -59.63
C ASP A 869 1.62 -1.28 -59.43
N GLU A 870 2.47 -2.26 -59.18
CA GLU A 870 2.12 -3.68 -59.18
C GLU A 870 2.01 -4.26 -57.77
N HIS A 871 2.35 -3.49 -56.72
CA HIS A 871 2.28 -3.98 -55.36
C HIS A 871 0.81 -4.21 -54.92
N PRO A 872 0.49 -5.34 -54.25
CA PRO A 872 -0.88 -5.66 -53.81
C PRO A 872 -1.55 -4.52 -53.03
N ASP A 873 -0.85 -3.88 -52.09
CA ASP A 873 -1.40 -2.74 -51.33
C ASP A 873 -1.71 -1.51 -52.20
N THR A 874 -0.91 -1.26 -53.25
CA THR A 874 -1.19 -0.17 -54.21
C THR A 874 -2.44 -0.51 -55.01
N LEU A 875 -2.58 -1.76 -55.47
CA LEU A 875 -3.78 -2.24 -56.16
C LEU A 875 -5.02 -2.18 -55.26
N GLY A 876 -4.90 -2.55 -53.99
CA GLY A 876 -5.96 -2.43 -52.98
C GLY A 876 -6.39 -0.97 -52.76
N SER A 877 -5.44 -0.02 -52.69
CA SER A 877 -5.78 1.40 -52.60
C SER A 877 -6.44 1.95 -53.87
N ARG A 878 -6.03 1.51 -55.06
CA ARG A 878 -6.73 1.86 -56.31
C ARG A 878 -8.17 1.36 -56.29
N HIS A 879 -8.34 0.12 -55.84
CA HIS A 879 -9.65 -0.50 -55.71
C HIS A 879 -10.56 0.29 -54.77
N ASN A 880 -10.07 0.64 -53.58
CA ASN A 880 -10.82 1.43 -52.59
C ASN A 880 -11.21 2.81 -53.10
N LEU A 881 -10.30 3.51 -53.79
CA LEU A 881 -10.60 4.81 -54.42
C LEU A 881 -11.67 4.68 -55.51
N ALA A 882 -11.58 3.66 -56.37
CA ALA A 882 -12.58 3.43 -57.40
C ALA A 882 -13.97 3.14 -56.81
N LEU A 883 -14.01 2.37 -55.72
CA LEU A 883 -15.24 2.04 -55.00
C LEU A 883 -15.86 3.29 -54.33
N LEU A 884 -15.03 4.16 -53.75
CA LEU A 884 -15.46 5.45 -53.23
C LEU A 884 -16.07 6.33 -54.33
N LEU A 885 -15.37 6.53 -55.45
CA LEU A 885 -15.84 7.35 -56.57
C LEU A 885 -17.15 6.82 -57.15
N LYS A 886 -17.26 5.49 -57.29
CA LYS A 886 -18.50 4.82 -57.68
C LYS A 886 -19.63 5.08 -56.68
N SER A 887 -19.35 5.12 -55.38
CA SER A 887 -20.35 5.39 -54.34
C SER A 887 -20.77 6.87 -54.28
N GLN A 888 -19.89 7.79 -54.71
CA GLN A 888 -20.23 9.20 -54.96
C GLN A 888 -20.98 9.42 -56.30
N GLY A 889 -21.15 8.39 -57.14
CA GLY A 889 -21.75 8.51 -58.47
C GLY A 889 -20.80 9.06 -59.56
N LYS A 890 -19.51 9.23 -59.26
CA LYS A 890 -18.48 9.69 -60.21
C LYS A 890 -18.00 8.53 -61.10
N TYR A 891 -18.91 7.95 -61.87
CA TYR A 891 -18.63 6.73 -62.63
C TYR A 891 -17.55 6.90 -63.71
N ASP A 892 -17.51 8.07 -64.35
CA ASP A 892 -16.52 8.38 -65.41
C ASP A 892 -15.08 8.44 -64.87
N GLU A 893 -14.89 8.83 -63.61
CA GLU A 893 -13.59 8.79 -62.94
C GLU A 893 -13.25 7.39 -62.42
N ALA A 894 -14.25 6.61 -62.00
CA ALA A 894 -14.04 5.26 -61.48
C ALA A 894 -13.67 4.25 -62.57
N GLU A 895 -14.26 4.36 -63.78
CA GLU A 895 -14.05 3.43 -64.89
C GLU A 895 -12.56 3.24 -65.28
N PRO A 896 -11.77 4.29 -65.56
CA PRO A 896 -10.36 4.11 -65.93
C PRO A 896 -9.55 3.45 -64.80
N ILE A 897 -9.86 3.75 -63.54
CA ILE A 897 -9.17 3.14 -62.39
C ILE A 897 -9.50 1.65 -62.30
N TYR A 898 -10.77 1.25 -62.45
CA TYR A 898 -11.14 -0.16 -62.46
C TYR A 898 -10.53 -0.93 -63.64
N ARG A 899 -10.53 -0.36 -64.85
CA ARG A 899 -9.88 -0.97 -66.03
C ARG A 899 -8.39 -1.18 -65.80
N GLN A 900 -7.69 -0.15 -65.31
CA GLN A 900 -6.27 -0.24 -65.02
C GLN A 900 -5.96 -1.22 -63.88
N THR A 901 -6.76 -1.23 -62.82
CA THR A 901 -6.60 -2.16 -61.68
C THR A 901 -6.80 -3.61 -62.13
N LEU A 902 -7.79 -3.88 -62.98
CA LEU A 902 -8.01 -5.21 -63.56
C LEU A 902 -6.82 -5.64 -64.43
N GLN A 903 -6.33 -4.75 -65.30
CA GLN A 903 -5.18 -5.05 -66.18
C GLN A 903 -3.92 -5.37 -65.36
N LEU A 904 -3.63 -4.58 -64.33
CA LEU A 904 -2.46 -4.80 -63.47
C LEU A 904 -2.62 -6.05 -62.60
N SER A 905 -3.80 -6.29 -62.01
CA SER A 905 -4.06 -7.51 -61.23
C SER A 905 -3.94 -8.76 -62.10
N ALA A 906 -4.47 -8.74 -63.33
CA ALA A 906 -4.32 -9.84 -64.27
C ALA A 906 -2.86 -10.09 -64.65
N LYS A 907 -2.05 -9.03 -64.79
CA LYS A 907 -0.61 -9.14 -65.09
C LYS A 907 0.20 -9.71 -63.92
N VAL A 908 -0.07 -9.24 -62.70
CA VAL A 908 0.74 -9.55 -61.50
C VAL A 908 0.31 -10.86 -60.85
N LEU A 909 -1.01 -11.05 -60.69
CA LEU A 909 -1.60 -12.17 -59.96
C LEU A 909 -2.12 -13.27 -60.90
N GLY A 910 -2.41 -12.94 -62.17
CA GLY A 910 -2.94 -13.85 -63.18
C GLY A 910 -4.43 -13.65 -63.48
N GLU A 911 -4.90 -14.17 -64.63
CA GLU A 911 -6.30 -14.08 -65.10
C GLU A 911 -7.33 -14.78 -64.19
N GLU A 912 -6.88 -15.75 -63.39
CA GLU A 912 -7.68 -16.62 -62.53
C GLU A 912 -7.56 -16.28 -61.03
N HIS A 913 -6.70 -15.34 -60.62
CA HIS A 913 -6.52 -15.01 -59.20
C HIS A 913 -7.77 -14.38 -58.58
N PRO A 914 -8.14 -14.69 -57.32
CA PRO A 914 -9.34 -14.17 -56.66
C PRO A 914 -9.47 -12.63 -56.73
N ASP A 915 -8.40 -11.89 -56.44
CA ASP A 915 -8.40 -10.42 -56.52
C ASP A 915 -8.61 -9.87 -57.95
N THR A 916 -8.11 -10.57 -58.97
CA THR A 916 -8.36 -10.25 -60.38
C THR A 916 -9.83 -10.47 -60.72
N LEU A 917 -10.42 -11.57 -60.23
CA LEU A 917 -11.84 -11.87 -60.41
C LEU A 917 -12.73 -10.85 -59.69
N THR A 918 -12.37 -10.44 -58.47
CA THR A 918 -13.05 -9.38 -57.72
C THR A 918 -12.97 -8.05 -58.47
N SER A 919 -11.80 -7.67 -58.99
CA SER A 919 -11.64 -6.46 -59.79
C SER A 919 -12.50 -6.49 -61.06
N ARG A 920 -12.59 -7.67 -61.71
CA ARG A 920 -13.42 -7.90 -62.90
C ARG A 920 -14.91 -7.77 -62.57
N ASN A 921 -15.38 -8.38 -61.48
CA ASN A 921 -16.76 -8.28 -61.00
C ASN A 921 -17.14 -6.82 -60.68
N ASN A 922 -16.22 -6.06 -60.08
CA ASN A 922 -16.46 -4.65 -59.73
C ASN A 922 -16.52 -3.73 -60.96
N LEU A 923 -15.74 -4.00 -62.00
CA LEU A 923 -15.88 -3.30 -63.29
C LEU A 923 -17.25 -3.58 -63.94
N ALA A 924 -17.71 -4.84 -63.92
CA ALA A 924 -19.06 -5.19 -64.38
C ALA A 924 -20.15 -4.49 -63.56
N LEU A 925 -19.95 -4.39 -62.25
CA LEU A 925 -20.84 -3.66 -61.35
C LEU A 925 -20.90 -2.17 -61.68
N LEU A 926 -19.76 -1.55 -62.03
CA LEU A 926 -19.76 -0.16 -62.49
C LEU A 926 -20.61 -0.01 -63.76
N PHE A 927 -20.42 -0.89 -64.76
CA PHE A 927 -21.23 -0.86 -65.98
C PHE A 927 -22.73 -1.05 -65.70
N TYR A 928 -23.07 -1.92 -64.75
CA TYR A 928 -24.44 -2.06 -64.27
C TYR A 928 -25.00 -0.73 -63.72
N TYR A 929 -24.26 -0.02 -62.86
CA TYR A 929 -24.72 1.28 -62.33
C TYR A 929 -24.75 2.40 -63.38
N GLN A 930 -23.92 2.31 -64.43
CA GLN A 930 -23.99 3.20 -65.60
C GLN A 930 -25.16 2.85 -66.56
N GLY A 931 -25.90 1.75 -66.33
CA GLY A 931 -26.94 1.24 -67.24
C GLY A 931 -26.41 0.55 -68.49
N LYS A 932 -25.09 0.30 -68.59
CA LYS A 932 -24.44 -0.41 -69.70
C LYS A 932 -24.54 -1.92 -69.51
N TYR A 933 -25.77 -2.43 -69.49
CA TYR A 933 -26.02 -3.84 -69.18
C TYR A 933 -25.39 -4.83 -70.16
N ASP A 934 -25.32 -4.46 -71.45
CA ASP A 934 -24.71 -5.28 -72.50
C ASP A 934 -23.20 -5.44 -72.34
N GLU A 935 -22.53 -4.45 -71.72
CA GLU A 935 -21.10 -4.53 -71.39
C GLU A 935 -20.87 -5.33 -70.09
N ALA A 936 -21.79 -5.25 -69.13
CA ALA A 936 -21.69 -5.94 -67.85
C ALA A 936 -21.93 -7.45 -67.94
N GLU A 937 -22.90 -7.89 -68.75
CA GLU A 937 -23.30 -9.31 -68.85
C GLU A 937 -22.17 -10.28 -69.19
N PRO A 938 -21.38 -10.08 -70.27
CA PRO A 938 -20.31 -11.00 -70.62
C PRO A 938 -19.25 -11.08 -69.53
N ILE A 939 -18.96 -9.95 -68.86
CA ILE A 939 -17.98 -9.88 -67.78
C ILE A 939 -18.47 -10.66 -66.55
N TYR A 940 -19.73 -10.50 -66.15
CA TYR A 940 -20.29 -11.28 -65.04
C TYR A 940 -20.34 -12.77 -65.34
N ARG A 941 -20.78 -13.17 -66.54
CA ARG A 941 -20.83 -14.59 -66.93
C ARG A 941 -19.43 -15.22 -66.91
N GLN A 942 -18.43 -14.53 -67.48
CA GLN A 942 -17.04 -14.99 -67.47
C GLN A 942 -16.47 -15.04 -66.04
N THR A 943 -16.74 -14.03 -65.21
CA THR A 943 -16.26 -13.98 -63.83
C THR A 943 -16.87 -15.09 -62.97
N LEU A 944 -18.16 -15.36 -63.14
CA LEU A 944 -18.84 -16.47 -62.47
C LEU A 944 -18.24 -17.82 -62.88
N GLN A 945 -17.97 -18.02 -64.17
CA GLN A 945 -17.34 -19.26 -64.66
C GLN A 945 -15.94 -19.46 -64.07
N LEU A 946 -15.12 -18.42 -64.04
CA LEU A 946 -13.76 -18.49 -63.51
C LEU A 946 -13.75 -18.64 -61.99
N SER A 947 -14.60 -17.91 -61.26
CA SER A 947 -14.71 -18.05 -59.80
C SER A 947 -15.21 -19.44 -59.39
N ALA A 948 -16.21 -19.99 -60.09
CA ALA A 948 -16.65 -21.38 -59.92
C ALA A 948 -15.52 -22.39 -60.12
N LYS A 949 -14.69 -22.20 -61.14
CA LYS A 949 -13.54 -23.07 -61.44
C LYS A 949 -12.45 -22.99 -60.36
N VAL A 950 -12.12 -21.77 -59.91
CA VAL A 950 -10.94 -21.51 -59.06
C VAL A 950 -11.27 -21.63 -57.58
N LEU A 951 -12.34 -20.98 -57.15
CA LEU A 951 -12.75 -20.91 -55.74
C LEU A 951 -13.74 -22.00 -55.36
N GLY A 952 -14.36 -22.63 -56.37
CA GLY A 952 -15.46 -23.56 -56.20
C GLY A 952 -16.82 -22.87 -56.27
N ASP A 953 -17.81 -23.64 -56.68
CA ASP A 953 -19.19 -23.19 -56.85
C ASP A 953 -19.89 -22.73 -55.55
N GLU A 954 -19.42 -23.13 -54.36
CA GLU A 954 -19.95 -22.76 -53.02
C GLU A 954 -19.21 -21.59 -52.34
N HIS A 955 -18.13 -21.08 -52.92
CA HIS A 955 -17.35 -20.01 -52.30
C HIS A 955 -18.11 -18.68 -52.23
N PRO A 956 -18.00 -17.89 -51.13
CA PRO A 956 -18.72 -16.62 -50.98
C PRO A 956 -18.61 -15.67 -52.18
N ASP A 957 -17.41 -15.50 -52.76
CA ASP A 957 -17.20 -14.65 -53.93
C ASP A 957 -17.85 -15.19 -55.22
N THR A 958 -17.88 -16.51 -55.39
CA THR A 958 -18.61 -17.16 -56.50
C THR A 958 -20.11 -16.92 -56.33
N LEU A 959 -20.63 -17.07 -55.11
CA LEU A 959 -22.03 -16.77 -54.78
C LEU A 959 -22.36 -15.28 -54.95
N GLY A 960 -21.45 -14.38 -54.61
CA GLY A 960 -21.57 -12.94 -54.85
C GLY A 960 -21.65 -12.60 -56.34
N SER A 961 -20.73 -13.15 -57.14
CA SER A 961 -20.73 -13.00 -58.60
C SER A 961 -22.01 -13.55 -59.23
N ARG A 962 -22.48 -14.70 -58.73
CA ARG A 962 -23.75 -15.32 -59.14
C ARG A 962 -24.96 -14.43 -58.84
N ASN A 963 -25.03 -13.86 -57.64
CA ASN A 963 -26.08 -12.92 -57.25
C ASN A 963 -26.06 -11.64 -58.11
N ASN A 964 -24.88 -11.10 -58.42
CA ASN A 964 -24.75 -9.91 -59.26
C ASN A 964 -25.22 -10.15 -60.70
N LEU A 965 -24.90 -11.32 -61.28
CA LEU A 965 -25.42 -11.72 -62.58
C LEU A 965 -26.95 -11.83 -62.57
N ALA A 966 -27.54 -12.42 -61.52
CA ALA A 966 -28.99 -12.49 -61.39
C ALA A 966 -29.64 -11.10 -61.32
N GLY A 967 -29.04 -10.16 -60.58
CA GLY A 967 -29.53 -8.78 -60.51
C GLY A 967 -29.41 -7.99 -61.81
N LEU A 968 -28.36 -8.27 -62.59
CA LEU A 968 -28.25 -7.74 -63.95
C LEU A 968 -29.36 -8.28 -64.85
N LEU A 969 -29.58 -9.60 -64.86
CA LEU A 969 -30.60 -10.25 -65.68
C LEU A 969 -32.01 -9.76 -65.29
N GLU A 970 -32.27 -9.61 -64.00
CA GLU A 970 -33.49 -8.99 -63.48
C GLU A 970 -33.66 -7.55 -64.02
N SER A 971 -32.61 -6.74 -64.02
CA SER A 971 -32.66 -5.35 -64.51
C SER A 971 -32.82 -5.25 -66.03
N GLN A 972 -32.39 -6.27 -66.78
CA GLN A 972 -32.67 -6.43 -68.21
C GLN A 972 -34.08 -6.99 -68.49
N GLY A 973 -34.86 -7.34 -67.46
CA GLY A 973 -36.19 -7.96 -67.59
C GLY A 973 -36.15 -9.45 -67.92
N LYS A 974 -35.00 -10.11 -67.88
CA LYS A 974 -34.82 -11.56 -68.11
C LYS A 974 -35.13 -12.35 -66.84
N TYR A 975 -36.35 -12.21 -66.34
CA TYR A 975 -36.74 -12.77 -65.04
C TYR A 975 -36.66 -14.30 -64.97
N ASP A 976 -36.97 -15.00 -66.07
CA ASP A 976 -36.93 -16.46 -66.16
C ASP A 976 -35.49 -17.04 -66.02
N GLU A 977 -34.47 -16.27 -66.40
CA GLU A 977 -33.07 -16.63 -66.18
C GLU A 977 -32.58 -16.24 -64.78
N ALA A 978 -33.08 -15.12 -64.23
CA ALA A 978 -32.66 -14.62 -62.92
C ALA A 978 -33.19 -15.47 -61.75
N GLU A 979 -34.44 -15.91 -61.83
CA GLU A 979 -35.12 -16.67 -60.76
C GLU A 979 -34.35 -17.94 -60.31
N PRO A 980 -33.97 -18.88 -61.20
CA PRO A 980 -33.25 -20.08 -60.78
C PRO A 980 -31.90 -19.75 -60.14
N ILE A 981 -31.23 -18.69 -60.60
CA ILE A 981 -29.95 -18.24 -60.06
C ILE A 981 -30.12 -17.68 -58.65
N TYR A 982 -31.13 -16.86 -58.39
CA TYR A 982 -31.42 -16.35 -57.04
C TYR A 982 -31.80 -17.47 -56.08
N ARG A 983 -32.69 -18.40 -56.48
CA ARG A 983 -33.07 -19.56 -55.65
C ARG A 983 -31.85 -20.40 -55.26
N GLN A 984 -31.01 -20.75 -56.25
CA GLN A 984 -29.81 -21.54 -56.00
C GLN A 984 -28.80 -20.79 -55.11
N THR A 985 -28.60 -19.49 -55.34
CA THR A 985 -27.67 -18.68 -54.54
C THR A 985 -28.13 -18.56 -53.10
N LEU A 986 -29.43 -18.32 -52.87
CA LEU A 986 -30.01 -18.29 -51.53
C LEU A 986 -29.81 -19.61 -50.80
N GLN A 987 -30.10 -20.75 -51.45
CA GLN A 987 -29.93 -22.07 -50.85
C GLN A 987 -28.47 -22.33 -50.45
N LEU A 988 -27.51 -22.00 -51.33
CA LEU A 988 -26.10 -22.19 -51.05
C LEU A 988 -25.60 -21.25 -49.95
N ARG A 989 -26.03 -19.98 -49.93
CA ARG A 989 -25.68 -19.03 -48.85
C ARG A 989 -26.25 -19.46 -47.51
N ALA A 990 -27.50 -19.91 -47.47
CA ALA A 990 -28.12 -20.46 -46.26
C ALA A 990 -27.34 -21.67 -45.72
N LYS A 991 -26.89 -22.57 -46.62
CA LYS A 991 -26.08 -23.74 -46.26
C LYS A 991 -24.68 -23.36 -45.75
N VAL A 992 -24.00 -22.43 -46.42
CA VAL A 992 -22.57 -22.12 -46.16
C VAL A 992 -22.41 -21.08 -45.05
N LEU A 993 -23.25 -20.04 -45.04
CA LEU A 993 -23.14 -18.88 -44.15
C LEU A 993 -24.16 -18.89 -43.01
N GLY A 994 -25.21 -19.71 -43.13
CA GLY A 994 -26.33 -19.73 -42.20
C GLY A 994 -27.47 -18.79 -42.61
N GLU A 995 -28.63 -18.99 -41.99
CA GLU A 995 -29.89 -18.31 -42.35
C GLU A 995 -29.93 -16.83 -41.96
N GLU A 996 -29.17 -16.44 -40.93
CA GLU A 996 -29.13 -15.06 -40.41
C GLU A 996 -27.98 -14.22 -40.99
N HIS A 997 -27.14 -14.79 -41.85
CA HIS A 997 -26.02 -14.06 -42.43
C HIS A 997 -26.54 -12.91 -43.33
N PRO A 998 -25.94 -11.71 -43.28
CA PRO A 998 -26.37 -10.56 -44.09
C PRO A 998 -26.51 -10.87 -45.59
N ASP A 999 -25.57 -11.64 -46.15
CA ASP A 999 -25.64 -12.03 -47.57
C ASP A 999 -26.77 -13.02 -47.89
N THR A 1000 -27.14 -13.90 -46.94
CA THR A 1000 -28.29 -14.80 -47.08
C THR A 1000 -29.58 -13.98 -47.07
N LEU A 1001 -29.71 -13.05 -46.13
CA LEU A 1001 -30.84 -12.13 -46.03
C LEU A 1001 -30.95 -11.22 -47.27
N GLN A 1002 -29.83 -10.74 -47.80
CA GLN A 1002 -29.82 -9.95 -49.05
C GLN A 1002 -30.31 -10.80 -50.23
N SER A 1003 -29.89 -12.06 -50.33
CA SER A 1003 -30.39 -12.96 -51.38
C SER A 1003 -31.87 -13.27 -51.24
N ARG A 1004 -32.41 -13.39 -50.02
CA ARG A 1004 -33.87 -13.47 -49.78
C ARG A 1004 -34.57 -12.23 -50.29
N ASN A 1005 -34.10 -11.05 -49.89
CA ASN A 1005 -34.67 -9.78 -50.33
C ASN A 1005 -34.63 -9.61 -51.86
N ASN A 1006 -33.53 -10.02 -52.51
CA ASN A 1006 -33.44 -9.97 -53.97
C ASN A 1006 -34.43 -10.93 -54.64
N LEU A 1007 -34.63 -12.14 -54.10
CA LEU A 1007 -35.60 -13.10 -54.63
C LEU A 1007 -37.05 -12.61 -54.43
N ALA A 1008 -37.37 -12.06 -53.26
CA ALA A 1008 -38.66 -11.43 -52.98
C ALA A 1008 -38.90 -10.22 -53.91
N GLY A 1009 -37.87 -9.40 -54.13
CA GLY A 1009 -37.90 -8.28 -55.07
C GLY A 1009 -38.18 -8.72 -56.51
N LEU A 1010 -37.56 -9.82 -56.95
CA LEU A 1010 -37.83 -10.41 -58.27
C LEU A 1010 -39.29 -10.85 -58.39
N PHE A 1011 -39.82 -11.57 -57.41
CA PHE A 1011 -41.22 -12.01 -57.41
C PHE A 1011 -42.20 -10.83 -57.43
N HIS A 1012 -41.90 -9.77 -56.67
CA HIS A 1012 -42.68 -8.54 -56.71
C HIS A 1012 -42.67 -7.89 -58.11
N ARG A 1013 -41.52 -7.84 -58.80
CA ARG A 1013 -41.42 -7.32 -60.18
C ARG A 1013 -42.13 -8.21 -61.20
N GLN A 1014 -42.20 -9.52 -60.98
CA GLN A 1014 -42.98 -10.47 -61.77
C GLN A 1014 -44.49 -10.44 -61.46
N GLY A 1015 -44.93 -9.69 -60.44
CA GLY A 1015 -46.33 -9.67 -59.97
C GLY A 1015 -46.76 -10.91 -59.17
N LYS A 1016 -45.81 -11.74 -58.74
CA LYS A 1016 -46.03 -12.96 -57.92
C LYS A 1016 -46.00 -12.62 -56.42
N TYR A 1017 -46.93 -11.77 -55.97
CA TYR A 1017 -46.91 -11.26 -54.60
C TYR A 1017 -47.03 -12.36 -53.53
N ASP A 1018 -47.83 -13.40 -53.80
CA ASP A 1018 -48.02 -14.55 -52.89
C ASP A 1018 -46.74 -15.37 -52.70
N GLU A 1019 -45.82 -15.35 -53.67
CA GLU A 1019 -44.49 -15.98 -53.55
C GLU A 1019 -43.47 -15.08 -52.86
N ALA A 1020 -43.68 -13.75 -52.89
CA ALA A 1020 -42.81 -12.77 -52.24
C ALA A 1020 -43.09 -12.61 -50.74
N GLU A 1021 -44.36 -12.63 -50.31
CA GLU A 1021 -44.78 -12.41 -48.92
C GLU A 1021 -44.13 -13.34 -47.87
N PRO A 1022 -43.94 -14.66 -48.10
CA PRO A 1022 -43.38 -15.56 -47.09
C PRO A 1022 -41.83 -15.53 -46.99
N ILE A 1023 -41.14 -14.77 -47.85
CA ILE A 1023 -39.67 -14.65 -47.92
C ILE A 1023 -39.20 -13.40 -47.19
#